data_AF-A0A3L7Y3X6-F1
#
_entry.id   AF-A0A3L7Y3X6-F1
#
_cell.length_a   1.000
_cell.length_b   1.000
_cell.length_c   1.000
_cell.angle_alpha   90.00
_cell.angle_beta   90.00
_cell.angle_gamma   90.00
#
_symmetry.space_group_name_H-M   'P 1'
#
loop_
_entity.id
_entity.type
_entity.pdbx_description
1 polymer ?
#
loop_
_entity_poly.entity_id
_entity_poly.type
_entity_poly.pdbx_seq_one_letter_code
_entity_poly.pdbx_strand_id
1 'polypeptide(L)'
;MNKPLKISHRWLACIAIAVVVVACAAPAGSAAPAASPAQVEATPPPAASATPLPASTATAGPAPTQAELMLQQLAQVQLPNGNQREQAMRLLGITNIPETLAASAPDRVLGDADSFWVSNLDNDKHFQVQASLKYRGELVYLYIEDGLEFNPAEAKALVDRFESEMLPTVKKFFGDEWNPGFDRDPRLFILFARGLGSSVLGYFSSVDSFSRLAHKYSNEREMFYINASLTELGNPHLAYTLIHEFQHMVHWAHDPNEETWVNEGSSVLAEFLTGDIPGFDYSFLANPDLQLNAWSEAGANSDSVPHYGAGYLFLLYFLDRFGEDATRALVASPLNGMASVDEVLRAQDFRDPLTGAGITADDLFTDWVVTNRVNSSKWGDGRFVYGNYPAFPSSAMPAPQAAACPFTTAASVKQYGTDYVAVECNAPATLHFSASQLVQVTPAQPHSGSYSMWSNRSDSTDTTLTRAFDLRSVKKATLDYWAWWQLEVNYDYAYVLASTDGGSSWKFLQTQSTTTDDPTGNNFGTGYNGDSGAGPSAAAGATAAWVHDQVDLTPYAGQELLLRFEYITDGAVNRPGLMLDDIRIAELDYSEDFEAGAEGWTLNGWVRLKNELPQRLLLQVLDGSTRTVKRIAVNGGAATVPVSGPVTLAISGLTPFTTEPAQYELRVTVP
;
A
#
# COMPACT_ATOMS: atom_id res chain seq x y z
N MET A 1 33.60 -32.08 16.77
CA MET A 1 32.54 -31.41 17.57
C MET A 1 32.41 -29.99 17.06
N ASN A 2 31.66 -29.80 15.98
CA ASN A 2 31.33 -28.48 15.42
C ASN A 2 29.81 -28.35 15.53
N LYS A 3 29.33 -27.42 16.36
CA LYS A 3 27.92 -27.00 16.34
C LYS A 3 27.75 -26.02 15.16
N PRO A 4 26.77 -26.22 14.27
CA PRO A 4 26.46 -25.21 13.27
C PRO A 4 25.72 -24.05 13.94
N LEU A 5 26.11 -22.82 13.59
CA LEU A 5 25.37 -21.60 13.90
C LEU A 5 23.94 -21.74 13.35
N LYS A 6 22.95 -21.56 14.21
CA LYS A 6 21.56 -21.33 13.80
C LYS A 6 21.47 -19.91 13.23
N ILE A 7 21.21 -19.81 11.93
CA ILE A 7 20.80 -18.56 11.30
C ILE A 7 19.30 -18.40 11.62
N SER A 8 18.99 -17.60 12.63
CA SER A 8 17.62 -17.15 12.89
C SER A 8 17.27 -16.13 11.81
N HIS A 9 16.30 -16.46 10.96
CA HIS A 9 15.69 -15.50 10.05
C HIS A 9 14.84 -14.55 10.89
N ARG A 10 15.05 -13.25 10.69
CA ARG A 10 14.48 -12.14 11.46
C ARG A 10 13.34 -11.54 10.64
N TRP A 11 12.23 -11.25 11.29
CA TRP A 11 11.09 -10.52 10.75
C TRP A 11 11.15 -9.10 11.30
N LEU A 12 10.91 -8.12 10.43
CA LEU A 12 11.28 -6.72 10.61
C LEU A 12 10.08 -5.80 10.33
N ALA A 13 9.88 -4.84 11.23
CA ALA A 13 8.71 -4.00 11.48
C ALA A 13 8.21 -3.10 10.34
N CYS A 14 6.95 -2.69 10.50
CA CYS A 14 6.26 -1.74 9.66
C CYS A 14 6.06 -0.39 10.34
N ILE A 15 6.79 0.54 9.77
CA ILE A 15 6.64 1.98 9.83
C ILE A 15 6.96 2.41 8.39
N ALA A 16 6.48 3.55 7.92
CA ALA A 16 6.96 4.06 6.63
C ALA A 16 8.47 4.39 6.77
N ILE A 17 9.33 3.84 5.89
CA ILE A 17 10.78 3.65 6.18
C ILE A 17 11.67 4.20 5.07
N ALA A 18 12.52 5.18 5.38
CA ALA A 18 13.62 5.52 4.48
C ALA A 18 14.77 4.47 4.55
N VAL A 19 15.15 3.87 3.42
CA VAL A 19 16.27 2.91 3.29
C VAL A 19 17.51 3.59 2.69
N VAL A 20 18.71 3.26 3.18
CA VAL A 20 19.98 3.88 2.76
C VAL A 20 20.41 3.49 1.33
N VAL A 21 20.51 4.47 0.42
CA VAL A 21 21.26 4.35 -0.85
C VAL A 21 22.15 5.59 -1.03
N VAL A 22 23.46 5.41 -1.26
CA VAL A 22 24.43 6.51 -1.44
C VAL A 22 24.76 6.68 -2.93
N ALA A 23 24.41 7.82 -3.52
CA ALA A 23 24.79 8.19 -4.89
C ALA A 23 25.56 9.53 -4.91
N CYS A 24 26.76 9.53 -5.51
CA CYS A 24 27.64 10.70 -5.62
C CYS A 24 27.34 11.51 -6.90
N ALA A 25 27.06 12.81 -6.81
CA ALA A 25 27.08 13.73 -7.95
C ALA A 25 27.54 15.16 -7.58
N ALA A 26 28.29 15.79 -8.50
CA ALA A 26 28.96 17.09 -8.35
C ALA A 26 28.13 18.28 -8.89
N PRO A 27 28.40 19.55 -8.47
CA PRO A 27 27.44 20.64 -8.60
C PRO A 27 27.57 21.46 -9.90
N ALA A 28 26.45 22.00 -10.41
CA ALA A 28 26.39 23.00 -11.47
C ALA A 28 25.59 24.24 -11.03
N GLY A 29 26.10 25.42 -11.39
CA GLY A 29 25.74 26.73 -10.84
C GLY A 29 24.44 27.37 -11.36
N SER A 30 23.98 28.36 -10.59
CA SER A 30 22.71 29.06 -10.71
C SER A 30 22.72 30.24 -11.70
N ALA A 31 21.54 30.54 -12.25
CA ALA A 31 21.23 31.82 -12.88
C ALA A 31 19.83 32.31 -12.46
N ALA A 32 19.74 33.61 -12.17
CA ALA A 32 18.61 34.31 -11.56
C ALA A 32 17.45 34.63 -12.54
N PRO A 33 16.22 34.90 -12.04
CA PRO A 33 14.99 34.90 -12.83
C PRO A 33 14.61 36.29 -13.38
N ALA A 34 13.78 36.31 -14.42
CA ALA A 34 13.14 37.52 -14.96
C ALA A 34 11.62 37.50 -14.73
N ALA A 35 11.08 38.70 -14.51
CA ALA A 35 9.80 39.01 -13.88
C ALA A 35 8.53 38.59 -14.65
N SER A 36 7.50 38.28 -13.86
CA SER A 36 6.12 37.95 -14.28
C SER A 36 5.23 39.20 -14.28
N PRO A 37 4.30 39.40 -15.24
CA PRO A 37 3.27 40.40 -15.13
C PRO A 37 1.88 39.85 -14.72
N ALA A 38 1.30 40.56 -13.76
CA ALA A 38 -0.08 40.65 -13.24
C ALA A 38 -1.20 39.76 -13.83
N GLN A 39 -1.84 39.00 -12.92
CA GLN A 39 -3.13 38.33 -13.10
C GLN A 39 -4.29 39.32 -13.05
N VAL A 40 -5.28 39.12 -13.93
CA VAL A 40 -6.60 39.78 -13.89
C VAL A 40 -7.61 38.77 -13.36
N GLU A 41 -8.29 39.15 -12.29
CA GLU A 41 -9.30 38.41 -11.56
C GLU A 41 -10.59 38.26 -12.41
N ALA A 42 -11.03 37.04 -12.69
CA ALA A 42 -12.30 36.77 -13.38
C ALA A 42 -13.21 35.92 -12.49
N THR A 43 -14.40 36.45 -12.22
CA THR A 43 -15.46 35.85 -11.41
C THR A 43 -16.19 34.72 -12.18
N PRO A 44 -16.65 33.65 -11.49
CA PRO A 44 -17.29 32.51 -12.14
C PRO A 44 -18.75 32.82 -12.53
N PRO A 45 -19.26 32.33 -13.68
CA PRO A 45 -20.67 32.45 -14.03
C PRO A 45 -21.51 31.33 -13.39
N PRO A 46 -22.83 31.55 -13.20
CA PRO A 46 -23.71 30.61 -12.50
C PRO A 46 -24.12 29.41 -13.36
N ALA A 47 -24.35 28.27 -12.70
CA ALA A 47 -24.69 26.97 -13.27
C ALA A 47 -25.97 27.00 -14.12
N ALA A 48 -25.87 26.50 -15.36
CA ALA A 48 -27.02 26.25 -16.23
C ALA A 48 -27.52 24.80 -16.05
N SER A 49 -28.83 24.63 -15.86
CA SER A 49 -29.50 23.34 -15.75
C SER A 49 -29.40 22.54 -17.06
N ALA A 50 -28.78 21.36 -17.01
CA ALA A 50 -28.71 20.44 -18.14
C ALA A 50 -30.04 19.68 -18.32
N THR A 51 -30.54 19.65 -19.56
CA THR A 51 -31.70 18.87 -19.98
C THR A 51 -31.24 17.44 -20.34
N PRO A 52 -31.99 16.36 -20.05
CA PRO A 52 -31.53 15.00 -20.33
C PRO A 52 -31.46 14.75 -21.85
N LEU A 53 -30.34 14.19 -22.32
CA LEU A 53 -30.20 13.69 -23.69
C LEU A 53 -31.03 12.40 -23.89
N PRO A 54 -31.55 12.13 -25.09
CA PRO A 54 -32.32 10.91 -25.37
C PRO A 54 -31.44 9.65 -25.25
N ALA A 55 -31.98 8.61 -24.63
CA ALA A 55 -31.31 7.33 -24.43
C ALA A 55 -30.90 6.68 -25.75
N SER A 56 -29.61 6.38 -25.88
CA SER A 56 -29.05 5.58 -26.96
C SER A 56 -29.56 4.14 -26.88
N THR A 57 -30.22 3.68 -27.94
CA THR A 57 -30.55 2.26 -28.15
C THR A 57 -29.31 1.50 -28.61
N ALA A 58 -28.35 1.28 -27.70
CA ALA A 58 -27.31 0.28 -27.90
C ALA A 58 -27.89 -1.10 -27.53
N THR A 59 -27.80 -2.07 -28.42
CA THR A 59 -28.08 -3.48 -28.12
C THR A 59 -27.25 -3.91 -26.91
N ALA A 60 -27.90 -4.42 -25.87
CA ALA A 60 -27.23 -4.93 -24.68
C ALA A 60 -26.22 -6.01 -25.09
N GLY A 61 -24.97 -5.87 -24.64
CA GLY A 61 -23.93 -6.89 -24.81
C GLY A 61 -24.27 -8.20 -24.11
N PRO A 62 -23.42 -9.23 -24.23
CA PRO A 62 -23.58 -10.46 -23.44
C PRO A 62 -23.64 -10.12 -21.94
N ALA A 63 -24.41 -10.89 -21.18
CA ALA A 63 -24.43 -10.76 -19.73
C ALA A 63 -23.03 -11.01 -19.15
N PRO A 64 -22.62 -10.26 -18.11
CA PRO A 64 -21.31 -10.44 -17.50
C PRO A 64 -21.16 -11.87 -16.95
N THR A 65 -19.97 -12.42 -17.11
CA THR A 65 -19.54 -13.67 -16.50
C THR A 65 -19.47 -13.54 -14.98
N GLN A 66 -19.42 -14.67 -14.27
CA GLN A 66 -19.30 -14.66 -12.81
C GLN A 66 -18.02 -13.96 -12.32
N ALA A 67 -16.92 -14.12 -13.06
CA ALA A 67 -15.66 -13.45 -12.73
C ALA A 67 -15.77 -11.93 -12.92
N GLU A 68 -16.43 -11.45 -13.98
CA GLU A 68 -16.69 -10.02 -14.19
C GLU A 68 -17.60 -9.44 -13.10
N LEU A 69 -18.60 -10.20 -12.64
CA LEU A 69 -19.43 -9.82 -11.49
C LEU A 69 -18.60 -9.74 -10.19
N MET A 70 -17.66 -10.66 -9.97
CA MET A 70 -16.77 -10.63 -8.81
C MET A 70 -15.87 -9.38 -8.85
N LEU A 71 -15.28 -9.06 -10.00
CA LEU A 71 -14.50 -7.84 -10.18
C LEU A 71 -15.33 -6.58 -9.90
N GLN A 72 -16.58 -6.52 -10.40
CA GLN A 72 -17.50 -5.40 -10.15
C GLN A 72 -17.85 -5.29 -8.66
N GLN A 73 -18.06 -6.41 -7.98
CA GLN A 73 -18.32 -6.43 -6.55
C GLN A 73 -17.13 -5.88 -5.77
N LEU A 74 -15.90 -6.35 -6.04
CA LEU A 74 -14.70 -5.86 -5.36
C LEU A 74 -14.48 -4.36 -5.56
N ALA A 75 -14.69 -3.85 -6.78
CA ALA A 75 -14.57 -2.43 -7.08
C ALA A 75 -15.60 -1.54 -6.37
N GLN A 76 -16.67 -2.12 -5.80
CA GLN A 76 -17.71 -1.41 -5.07
C GLN A 76 -17.59 -1.55 -3.55
N VAL A 77 -16.70 -2.41 -3.06
CA VAL A 77 -16.52 -2.62 -1.63
C VAL A 77 -15.85 -1.39 -1.05
N GLN A 78 -16.55 -0.74 -0.12
CA GLN A 78 -15.97 0.32 0.68
C GLN A 78 -15.25 -0.29 1.87
N LEU A 79 -13.98 0.04 2.01
CA LEU A 79 -13.17 -0.37 3.14
C LEU A 79 -13.29 0.66 4.28
N PRO A 80 -13.69 0.24 5.49
CA PRO A 80 -13.74 1.12 6.65
C PRO A 80 -12.33 1.40 7.20
N ASN A 81 -12.03 2.68 7.42
CA ASN A 81 -10.75 3.11 7.99
C ASN A 81 -10.60 2.61 9.43
N GLY A 82 -9.39 2.17 9.77
CA GLY A 82 -8.99 1.88 11.13
C GLY A 82 -8.88 3.16 11.96
N ASN A 83 -9.26 3.07 13.23
CA ASN A 83 -9.10 4.17 14.17
C ASN A 83 -8.78 3.62 15.57
N GLN A 84 -7.50 3.67 15.94
CA GLN A 84 -7.03 3.06 17.20
C GLN A 84 -7.74 3.62 18.43
N ARG A 85 -8.12 4.90 18.43
CA ARG A 85 -8.88 5.51 19.52
C ARG A 85 -10.27 4.90 19.62
N GLU A 86 -11.02 4.83 18.52
CA GLU A 86 -12.34 4.21 18.49
C GLU A 86 -12.27 2.73 18.90
N GLN A 87 -11.31 2.00 18.33
CA GLN A 87 -11.10 0.58 18.58
C GLN A 87 -10.79 0.31 20.05
N ALA A 88 -9.87 1.08 20.65
CA ALA A 88 -9.58 0.97 22.08
C ALA A 88 -10.81 1.27 22.95
N MET A 89 -11.61 2.27 22.60
CA MET A 89 -12.85 2.57 23.34
C MET A 89 -13.86 1.42 23.24
N ARG A 90 -14.05 0.88 22.04
CA ARG A 90 -15.05 -0.15 21.73
C ARG A 90 -14.65 -1.55 22.23
N LEU A 91 -13.38 -1.92 22.04
CA LEU A 91 -12.87 -3.27 22.31
C LEU A 91 -12.26 -3.42 23.70
N LEU A 92 -11.59 -2.39 24.23
CA LEU A 92 -11.00 -2.42 25.58
C LEU A 92 -11.92 -1.82 26.64
N GLY A 93 -13.04 -1.20 26.24
CA GLY A 93 -13.99 -0.57 27.16
C GLY A 93 -13.44 0.67 27.86
N ILE A 94 -12.38 1.28 27.31
CA ILE A 94 -11.78 2.50 27.85
C ILE A 94 -12.69 3.66 27.47
N THR A 95 -13.21 4.39 28.46
CA THR A 95 -14.14 5.50 28.19
C THR A 95 -13.40 6.83 28.08
N ASN A 96 -13.89 7.72 27.21
CA ASN A 96 -13.43 9.10 27.07
C ASN A 96 -11.93 9.27 26.76
N ILE A 97 -11.37 8.45 25.85
CA ILE A 97 -10.03 8.69 25.33
C ILE A 97 -10.03 10.07 24.66
N PRO A 98 -9.09 10.99 24.97
CA PRO A 98 -9.04 12.31 24.35
C PRO A 98 -8.59 12.24 22.90
N GLU A 99 -9.06 13.17 22.06
CA GLU A 99 -8.56 13.37 20.68
C GLU A 99 -7.32 14.26 20.64
N THR A 100 -7.15 15.14 21.62
CA THR A 100 -5.96 15.98 21.83
C THR A 100 -5.73 16.17 23.32
N LEU A 101 -4.51 16.53 23.72
CA LEU A 101 -4.25 16.95 25.10
C LEU A 101 -5.12 18.16 25.52
N ALA A 102 -5.59 18.15 26.77
CA ALA A 102 -6.45 19.22 27.29
C ALA A 102 -5.69 20.52 27.57
N ALA A 103 -4.40 20.42 27.88
CA ALA A 103 -3.52 21.56 28.11
C ALA A 103 -2.84 21.99 26.81
N SER A 104 -2.52 23.28 26.70
CA SER A 104 -1.61 23.76 25.66
C SER A 104 -0.22 23.15 25.84
N ALA A 105 0.48 22.91 24.74
CA ALA A 105 1.84 22.42 24.78
C ALA A 105 2.75 23.34 25.64
N PRO A 106 3.61 22.78 26.50
CA PRO A 106 4.55 23.57 27.26
C PRO A 106 5.58 24.23 26.31
N ASP A 107 5.95 25.49 26.59
CA ASP A 107 7.05 26.15 25.89
C ASP A 107 8.36 25.47 26.30
N ARG A 108 8.99 24.77 25.34
CA ARG A 108 10.21 23.97 25.57
C ARG A 108 11.47 24.79 25.32
N VAL A 109 12.46 24.62 26.18
CA VAL A 109 13.76 25.29 26.09
C VAL A 109 14.88 24.29 25.87
N LEU A 110 16.00 24.77 25.32
CA LEU A 110 17.17 23.92 25.07
C LEU A 110 17.63 23.25 26.38
N GLY A 111 17.85 21.94 26.31
CA GLY A 111 18.21 21.10 27.46
C GLY A 111 17.04 20.43 28.17
N ASP A 112 15.79 20.76 27.84
CA ASP A 112 14.63 20.03 28.36
C ASP A 112 14.73 18.56 27.94
N ALA A 113 14.68 17.66 28.93
CA ALA A 113 14.74 16.23 28.74
C ALA A 113 13.34 15.61 28.74
N ASP A 114 13.13 14.61 27.88
CA ASP A 114 11.89 13.82 27.82
C ASP A 114 12.22 12.35 27.50
N SER A 115 11.23 11.48 27.76
CA SER A 115 11.32 10.06 27.50
C SER A 115 10.44 9.68 26.31
N PHE A 116 11.04 9.02 25.32
CA PHE A 116 10.40 8.64 24.08
C PHE A 116 10.30 7.13 23.96
N TRP A 117 9.12 6.61 23.65
CA TRP A 117 8.99 5.24 23.14
C TRP A 117 9.59 5.18 21.73
N VAL A 118 10.41 4.18 21.49
CA VAL A 118 10.98 3.89 20.17
C VAL A 118 10.81 2.41 19.86
N SER A 119 10.70 2.11 18.58
CA SER A 119 10.62 0.75 18.03
C SER A 119 11.96 0.37 17.39
N ASN A 120 12.45 -0.83 17.70
CA ASN A 120 13.53 -1.46 16.94
C ASN A 120 12.91 -2.26 15.80
N LEU A 121 13.06 -1.75 14.57
CA LEU A 121 12.41 -2.37 13.42
C LEU A 121 13.02 -3.73 13.06
N ASP A 122 14.24 -4.00 13.54
CA ASP A 122 14.85 -5.33 13.82
C ASP A 122 13.96 -6.54 14.11
N ASN A 123 13.08 -6.32 15.09
CA ASN A 123 12.65 -7.38 16.01
C ASN A 123 11.45 -6.99 16.87
N ASP A 124 10.73 -5.95 16.48
CA ASP A 124 9.48 -5.47 17.10
C ASP A 124 9.61 -5.15 18.60
N LYS A 125 10.83 -4.81 19.06
CA LYS A 125 11.04 -4.42 20.45
C LYS A 125 10.81 -2.93 20.62
N HIS A 126 9.91 -2.61 21.55
CA HIS A 126 9.66 -1.26 22.00
C HIS A 126 10.38 -0.99 23.32
N PHE A 127 11.07 0.14 23.40
CA PHE A 127 11.77 0.57 24.60
C PHE A 127 11.79 2.08 24.70
N GLN A 128 12.16 2.61 25.87
CA GLN A 128 12.25 4.04 26.07
C GLN A 128 13.68 4.54 25.91
N VAL A 129 13.82 5.68 25.22
CA VAL A 129 15.06 6.44 25.09
C VAL A 129 14.89 7.76 25.85
N GLN A 130 15.91 8.15 26.60
CA GLN A 130 15.99 9.50 27.17
C GLN A 130 16.69 10.41 26.17
N ALA A 131 16.06 11.53 25.84
CA ALA A 131 16.61 12.51 24.91
C ALA A 131 16.35 13.92 25.42
N SER A 132 17.28 14.83 25.11
CA SER A 132 17.08 16.25 25.41
C SER A 132 16.94 17.08 24.15
N LEU A 133 16.18 18.18 24.24
CA LEU A 133 16.07 19.17 23.18
C LEU A 133 17.42 19.85 22.93
N LYS A 134 18.06 19.58 21.79
CA LYS A 134 19.39 20.12 21.46
C LYS A 134 19.34 21.26 20.45
N TYR A 135 18.30 21.33 19.62
CA TYR A 135 18.06 22.46 18.73
C TYR A 135 16.58 22.77 18.65
N ARG A 136 16.25 24.07 18.63
CA ARG A 136 14.89 24.61 18.53
C ARG A 136 14.84 25.55 17.34
N GLY A 137 14.18 25.12 16.27
CA GLY A 137 13.82 25.94 15.13
C GLY A 137 12.49 26.67 15.33
N GLU A 138 12.01 27.31 14.28
CA GLU A 138 10.71 27.99 14.33
C GLU A 138 9.55 27.00 14.35
N LEU A 139 9.69 25.89 13.62
CA LEU A 139 8.69 24.85 13.32
C LEU A 139 9.10 23.45 13.83
N VAL A 140 10.31 23.27 14.35
CA VAL A 140 10.91 21.96 14.64
C VAL A 140 11.65 21.97 15.98
N TYR A 141 11.47 20.89 16.72
CA TYR A 141 12.31 20.50 17.84
C TYR A 141 13.16 19.29 17.45
N LEU A 142 14.49 19.42 17.58
CA LEU A 142 15.41 18.30 17.44
C LEU A 142 15.83 17.79 18.82
N TYR A 143 15.28 16.63 19.17
CA TYR A 143 15.67 15.85 20.33
C TYR A 143 16.78 14.88 19.94
N ILE A 144 17.83 14.81 20.76
CA ILE A 144 18.94 13.87 20.56
C ILE A 144 19.07 13.03 21.83
N GLU A 145 19.16 11.71 21.64
CA GLU A 145 19.40 10.75 22.73
C GLU A 145 20.57 11.21 23.62
N ASP A 146 20.38 11.14 24.92
CA ASP A 146 21.36 11.57 25.90
C ASP A 146 22.62 10.69 25.84
N GLY A 147 23.79 11.33 25.78
CA GLY A 147 25.07 10.66 25.63
C GLY A 147 25.52 10.46 24.17
N LEU A 148 24.72 10.87 23.18
CA LEU A 148 25.22 11.03 21.81
C LEU A 148 26.08 12.29 21.67
N GLU A 149 27.27 12.12 21.09
CA GLU A 149 28.08 13.24 20.63
C GLU A 149 27.50 13.79 19.34
N PHE A 150 27.43 15.11 19.21
CA PHE A 150 26.94 15.79 18.02
C PHE A 150 27.60 17.16 17.88
N ASN A 151 27.61 17.69 16.65
CA ASN A 151 28.05 19.05 16.38
C ASN A 151 26.84 20.00 16.34
N PRO A 152 26.74 21.00 17.26
CA PRO A 152 25.63 21.95 17.27
C PRO A 152 25.45 22.74 15.97
N ALA A 153 26.54 22.99 15.23
CA ALA A 153 26.47 23.68 13.95
C ALA A 153 25.81 22.83 12.86
N GLU A 154 26.05 21.51 12.87
CA GLU A 154 25.41 20.56 11.93
C GLU A 154 23.94 20.36 12.27
N ALA A 155 23.60 20.23 13.57
CA ALA A 155 22.22 20.19 14.04
C ALA A 155 21.42 21.41 13.57
N LYS A 156 22.01 22.61 13.73
CA LYS A 156 21.44 23.86 13.24
C LYS A 156 21.26 23.85 11.72
N ALA A 157 22.31 23.50 10.98
CA ALA A 157 22.28 23.52 9.52
C ALA A 157 21.23 22.54 8.95
N LEU A 158 21.11 21.35 9.53
CA LEU A 158 20.12 20.34 9.15
C LEU A 158 18.69 20.88 9.33
N VAL A 159 18.37 21.37 10.53
CA VAL A 159 17.02 21.87 10.84
C VAL A 159 16.70 23.13 10.05
N ASP A 160 17.63 24.08 9.91
CA ASP A 160 17.40 25.30 9.13
C ASP A 160 17.08 24.97 7.67
N ARG A 161 17.84 24.04 7.06
CA ARG A 161 17.62 23.59 5.68
C ARG A 161 16.25 22.92 5.55
N PHE A 162 15.96 21.99 6.43
CA PHE A 162 14.67 21.29 6.44
C PHE A 162 13.49 22.28 6.57
N GLU A 163 13.53 23.17 7.57
CA GLU A 163 12.47 24.13 7.85
C GLU A 163 12.30 25.19 6.77
N SER A 164 13.40 25.79 6.32
CA SER A 164 13.35 27.00 5.49
C SER A 164 13.32 26.70 4.00
N GLU A 165 13.90 25.57 3.57
CA GLU A 165 14.05 25.24 2.15
C GLU A 165 13.10 24.10 1.71
N MET A 166 12.88 23.10 2.57
CA MET A 166 12.20 21.86 2.17
C MET A 166 10.73 21.81 2.58
N LEU A 167 10.40 22.12 3.84
CA LEU A 167 9.02 22.12 4.34
C LEU A 167 8.07 22.97 3.48
N PRO A 168 8.39 24.21 3.05
CA PRO A 168 7.49 25.00 2.24
C PRO A 168 7.18 24.36 0.88
N THR A 169 8.14 23.62 0.32
CA THR A 169 7.99 22.92 -0.96
C THR A 169 6.99 21.78 -0.82
N VAL A 170 7.14 20.94 0.21
CA VAL A 170 6.21 19.83 0.46
C VAL A 170 4.85 20.32 0.89
N LYS A 171 4.75 21.32 1.79
CA LYS A 171 3.45 21.88 2.18
C LYS A 171 2.68 22.47 1.00
N LYS A 172 3.38 23.19 0.11
CA LYS A 172 2.78 23.74 -1.10
C LYS A 172 2.32 22.64 -2.07
N PHE A 173 3.07 21.55 -2.15
CA PHE A 173 2.77 20.45 -3.05
C PHE A 173 1.75 19.49 -2.41
N PHE A 174 2.11 18.74 -1.39
CA PHE A 174 1.26 17.69 -0.82
C PHE A 174 0.20 18.18 0.19
N GLY A 175 0.39 19.36 0.78
CA GLY A 175 -0.51 19.90 1.82
C GLY A 175 0.11 19.88 3.21
N ASP A 176 -0.68 20.23 4.21
CA ASP A 176 -0.23 20.33 5.60
C ASP A 176 -0.40 19.02 6.37
N GLU A 177 0.50 18.78 7.32
CA GLU A 177 0.35 17.81 8.40
C GLU A 177 -0.77 18.19 9.38
N TRP A 178 -1.18 17.27 10.24
CA TRP A 178 -2.11 17.59 11.33
C TRP A 178 -1.41 18.49 12.37
N ASN A 179 -1.64 19.80 12.25
CA ASN A 179 -1.01 20.83 13.09
C ASN A 179 -2.09 21.68 13.79
N PRO A 180 -2.08 21.85 15.13
CA PRO A 180 -1.00 21.52 16.06
C PRO A 180 -1.10 20.11 16.67
N GLY A 181 -1.84 19.20 16.01
CA GLY A 181 -1.77 17.79 16.33
C GLY A 181 -2.34 17.37 17.70
N PHE A 182 -1.96 16.16 18.15
CA PHE A 182 -2.41 15.59 19.42
C PHE A 182 -1.91 16.40 20.61
N ASP A 183 -0.64 16.80 20.62
CA ASP A 183 -0.01 17.47 21.76
C ASP A 183 -0.28 18.97 21.82
N ARG A 184 -0.88 19.52 20.76
CA ARG A 184 -1.21 20.94 20.57
C ARG A 184 0.02 21.84 20.50
N ASP A 185 1.18 21.31 20.15
CA ASP A 185 2.37 22.08 19.80
C ASP A 185 2.41 22.29 18.27
N PRO A 186 2.54 23.53 17.77
CA PRO A 186 2.66 23.75 16.33
C PRO A 186 4.01 23.30 15.75
N ARG A 187 4.95 22.82 16.59
CA ARG A 187 6.27 22.35 16.16
C ARG A 187 6.31 20.82 16.05
N LEU A 188 6.94 20.37 14.98
CA LEU A 188 7.30 18.97 14.73
C LEU A 188 8.44 18.51 15.62
N PHE A 189 8.37 17.27 16.08
CA PHE A 189 9.44 16.64 16.85
C PHE A 189 10.25 15.70 15.97
N ILE A 190 11.57 15.84 15.99
CA ILE A 190 12.51 14.92 15.35
C ILE A 190 13.33 14.27 16.47
N LEU A 191 13.30 12.95 16.57
CA LEU A 191 14.10 12.19 17.52
C LEU A 191 15.29 11.52 16.82
N PHE A 192 16.51 11.93 17.18
CA PHE A 192 17.76 11.31 16.73
C PHE A 192 18.28 10.34 17.80
N ALA A 193 18.15 9.04 17.56
CA ALA A 193 18.40 7.99 18.56
C ALA A 193 19.01 6.72 17.96
N ARG A 194 19.68 5.92 18.81
CA ARG A 194 20.23 4.60 18.45
C ARG A 194 19.24 3.48 18.75
N GLY A 195 19.55 2.29 18.25
CA GLY A 195 18.81 1.07 18.57
C GLY A 195 17.47 0.94 17.84
N LEU A 196 17.26 1.71 16.77
CA LEU A 196 16.07 1.68 15.93
C LEU A 196 16.06 0.53 14.90
N GLY A 197 17.16 -0.22 14.79
CA GLY A 197 17.34 -1.27 13.79
C GLY A 197 18.59 -1.03 12.93
N SER A 198 18.79 -1.90 11.95
CA SER A 198 19.93 -1.87 11.02
C SER A 198 19.52 -1.68 9.56
N SER A 199 18.23 -1.81 9.24
CA SER A 199 17.68 -1.62 7.89
C SER A 199 17.05 -0.25 7.65
N VAL A 200 16.73 0.50 8.71
CA VAL A 200 15.96 1.76 8.64
C VAL A 200 16.80 2.98 8.99
N LEU A 201 16.81 3.98 8.10
CA LEU A 201 17.46 5.27 8.32
C LEU A 201 16.58 6.23 9.13
N GLY A 202 15.29 6.27 8.83
CA GLY A 202 14.28 7.07 9.52
C GLY A 202 12.89 6.44 9.38
N TYR A 203 11.96 6.83 10.25
CA TYR A 203 10.59 6.35 10.17
C TYR A 203 9.56 7.30 10.81
N PHE A 204 8.32 7.30 10.30
CA PHE A 204 7.15 7.98 10.86
C PHE A 204 6.09 7.00 11.38
N SER A 205 5.76 7.10 12.67
CA SER A 205 4.75 6.24 13.31
C SER A 205 3.45 6.99 13.59
N SER A 206 2.36 6.62 12.90
CA SER A 206 1.03 7.21 13.13
C SER A 206 0.50 6.95 14.55
N VAL A 207 0.97 5.88 15.21
CA VAL A 207 0.68 5.56 16.62
C VAL A 207 0.95 6.75 17.55
N ASP A 208 1.98 7.55 17.26
CA ASP A 208 2.33 8.70 18.09
C ASP A 208 1.26 9.81 18.07
N SER A 209 0.37 9.79 17.09
CA SER A 209 -0.76 10.72 16.97
C SER A 209 -1.97 10.33 17.83
N PHE A 210 -1.90 9.23 18.60
CA PHE A 210 -2.97 8.76 19.47
C PHE A 210 -2.62 8.91 20.96
N SER A 211 -3.62 8.88 21.84
CA SER A 211 -3.37 8.80 23.29
C SER A 211 -2.71 7.49 23.68
N ARG A 212 -1.88 7.50 24.74
CA ARG A 212 -1.37 6.27 25.39
C ARG A 212 -2.47 5.37 25.97
N LEU A 213 -3.66 5.92 26.17
CA LEU A 213 -4.84 5.14 26.52
C LEU A 213 -5.34 4.29 25.35
N ALA A 214 -5.11 4.72 24.11
CA ALA A 214 -5.44 3.96 22.91
C ALA A 214 -4.28 3.03 22.51
N HIS A 215 -3.04 3.51 22.59
CA HIS A 215 -1.86 2.72 22.23
C HIS A 215 -0.69 2.92 23.19
N LYS A 216 -0.27 1.85 23.86
CA LYS A 216 0.67 1.89 25.00
C LYS A 216 2.07 2.45 24.66
N TYR A 217 2.49 2.41 23.40
CA TYR A 217 3.78 2.92 22.93
C TYR A 217 3.71 4.28 22.23
N SER A 218 2.56 4.96 22.27
CA SER A 218 2.45 6.31 21.71
C SER A 218 3.32 7.34 22.47
N ASN A 219 3.92 8.25 21.72
CA ASN A 219 4.56 9.46 22.24
C ASN A 219 3.63 10.67 22.36
N GLU A 220 2.37 10.53 21.93
CA GLU A 220 1.30 11.52 22.04
C GLU A 220 1.70 12.87 21.43
N ARG A 221 2.32 12.85 20.24
CA ARG A 221 2.80 14.03 19.50
C ARG A 221 3.18 13.71 18.04
N GLU A 222 3.22 14.75 17.24
CA GLU A 222 3.59 14.74 15.83
C GLU A 222 5.11 14.65 15.70
N MET A 223 5.60 13.44 15.39
CA MET A 223 7.04 13.16 15.36
C MET A 223 7.46 12.10 14.37
N PHE A 224 8.74 12.13 14.01
CA PHE A 224 9.44 11.04 13.34
C PHE A 224 10.86 10.83 13.89
N TYR A 225 11.42 9.69 13.54
CA TYR A 225 12.62 9.13 14.15
C TYR A 225 13.73 9.04 13.13
N ILE A 226 14.96 9.27 13.57
CA ILE A 226 16.17 9.14 12.76
C ILE A 226 17.18 8.28 13.49
N ASN A 227 17.70 7.29 12.77
CA ASN A 227 18.62 6.30 13.30
C ASN A 227 20.05 6.82 13.34
N ALA A 228 20.46 7.29 14.53
CA ALA A 228 21.81 7.74 14.81
C ALA A 228 22.89 6.65 14.67
N SER A 229 22.50 5.39 14.44
CA SER A 229 23.43 4.28 14.18
C SER A 229 23.83 4.18 12.70
N LEU A 230 23.05 4.77 11.78
CA LEU A 230 23.25 4.66 10.33
C LEU A 230 23.63 5.96 9.66
N THR A 231 23.53 7.08 10.37
CA THR A 231 23.83 8.41 9.83
C THR A 231 24.31 9.38 10.91
N GLU A 232 24.74 10.55 10.48
CA GLU A 232 25.18 11.66 11.32
C GLU A 232 24.48 12.94 10.88
N LEU A 233 24.37 13.93 11.78
CA LEU A 233 23.66 15.18 11.49
C LEU A 233 24.28 15.99 10.35
N GLY A 234 25.60 15.85 10.14
CA GLY A 234 26.33 16.48 9.05
C GLY A 234 26.15 15.81 7.68
N ASN A 235 25.44 14.68 7.59
CA ASN A 235 25.20 13.99 6.33
C ASN A 235 24.31 14.86 5.41
N PRO A 236 24.79 15.27 4.22
CA PRO A 236 24.03 16.14 3.32
C PRO A 236 22.72 15.52 2.79
N HIS A 237 22.58 14.19 2.81
CA HIS A 237 21.35 13.50 2.38
C HIS A 237 20.30 13.40 3.48
N LEU A 238 20.67 13.61 4.76
CA LEU A 238 19.75 13.40 5.87
C LEU A 238 18.50 14.29 5.79
N ALA A 239 18.63 15.52 5.27
CA ALA A 239 17.49 16.41 5.10
C ALA A 239 16.40 15.86 4.16
N TYR A 240 16.79 15.05 3.16
CA TYR A 240 15.83 14.38 2.27
C TYR A 240 15.09 13.26 3.02
N THR A 241 15.79 12.50 3.87
CA THR A 241 15.10 11.57 4.76
C THR A 241 14.11 12.26 5.68
N LEU A 242 14.45 13.44 6.24
CA LEU A 242 13.47 14.19 7.04
C LEU A 242 12.23 14.58 6.22
N ILE A 243 12.40 14.91 4.94
CA ILE A 243 11.28 15.26 4.08
C ILE A 243 10.44 14.06 3.64
N HIS A 244 11.07 12.90 3.47
CA HIS A 244 10.39 11.61 3.27
C HIS A 244 9.46 11.32 4.45
N GLU A 245 10.00 11.36 5.67
CA GLU A 245 9.20 11.13 6.89
C GLU A 245 8.11 12.18 7.10
N PHE A 246 8.40 13.44 6.76
CA PHE A 246 7.39 14.49 6.83
C PHE A 246 6.26 14.30 5.78
N GLN A 247 6.56 13.77 4.60
CA GLN A 247 5.52 13.48 3.61
C GLN A 247 4.54 12.45 4.16
N HIS A 248 4.99 11.39 4.84
CA HIS A 248 4.10 10.43 5.49
C HIS A 248 3.16 11.09 6.51
N MET A 249 3.64 12.08 7.26
CA MET A 249 2.81 12.84 8.20
C MET A 249 1.73 13.67 7.51
N VAL A 250 2.08 14.29 6.37
CA VAL A 250 1.10 14.99 5.53
C VAL A 250 0.07 13.97 5.02
N HIS A 251 0.54 12.86 4.47
CA HIS A 251 -0.34 11.82 3.92
C HIS A 251 -1.32 11.29 4.96
N TRP A 252 -0.83 10.94 6.16
CA TRP A 252 -1.63 10.49 7.29
C TRP A 252 -2.76 11.47 7.67
N ALA A 253 -2.53 12.77 7.52
CA ALA A 253 -3.51 13.80 7.85
C ALA A 253 -4.65 13.90 6.81
N HIS A 254 -4.42 13.48 5.57
CA HIS A 254 -5.39 13.58 4.47
C HIS A 254 -6.03 12.24 4.10
N ASP A 255 -5.23 11.19 3.99
CA ASP A 255 -5.66 9.83 3.64
C ASP A 255 -4.86 8.77 4.43
N PRO A 256 -5.33 8.40 5.64
CA PRO A 256 -4.61 7.46 6.51
C PRO A 256 -4.63 6.01 6.01
N ASN A 257 -5.47 5.65 5.03
CA ASN A 257 -5.63 4.28 4.54
C ASN A 257 -5.22 4.10 3.07
N GLU A 258 -4.44 5.02 2.51
CA GLU A 258 -3.85 4.89 1.18
C GLU A 258 -2.97 3.62 1.07
N GLU A 259 -2.96 2.99 -0.10
CA GLU A 259 -2.11 1.84 -0.40
C GLU A 259 -0.62 2.23 -0.28
N THR A 260 0.16 1.36 0.38
CA THR A 260 1.58 1.58 0.68
C THR A 260 2.41 2.09 -0.53
N TRP A 261 2.16 1.59 -1.75
CA TRP A 261 2.94 1.99 -2.92
C TRP A 261 2.74 3.45 -3.35
N VAL A 262 1.55 4.01 -3.17
CA VAL A 262 1.28 5.44 -3.43
C VAL A 262 1.90 6.28 -2.33
N ASN A 263 1.78 5.82 -1.07
CA ASN A 263 2.34 6.50 0.09
C ASN A 263 3.87 6.62 -0.02
N GLU A 264 4.57 5.51 -0.20
CA GLU A 264 6.03 5.50 -0.33
C GLU A 264 6.51 6.16 -1.62
N GLY A 265 5.78 5.99 -2.73
CA GLY A 265 6.06 6.71 -3.97
C GLY A 265 5.97 8.23 -3.80
N SER A 266 5.01 8.71 -3.00
CA SER A 266 4.81 10.14 -2.73
C SER A 266 5.91 10.71 -1.86
N SER A 267 6.38 9.95 -0.86
CA SER A 267 7.54 10.33 -0.05
C SER A 267 8.82 10.45 -0.86
N VAL A 268 9.10 9.48 -1.73
CA VAL A 268 10.27 9.56 -2.63
C VAL A 268 10.11 10.70 -3.65
N LEU A 269 8.88 10.97 -4.11
CA LEU A 269 8.60 12.14 -4.94
C LEU A 269 8.86 13.46 -4.18
N ALA A 270 8.60 13.52 -2.88
CA ALA A 270 8.94 14.68 -2.04
C ALA A 270 10.45 14.91 -1.93
N GLU A 271 11.25 13.84 -1.83
CA GLU A 271 12.72 13.93 -1.92
C GLU A 271 13.14 14.54 -3.27
N PHE A 272 12.60 14.03 -4.38
CA PHE A 272 12.89 14.57 -5.71
C PHE A 272 12.50 16.04 -5.87
N LEU A 273 11.29 16.43 -5.44
CA LEU A 273 10.79 17.79 -5.52
C LEU A 273 11.62 18.80 -4.70
N THR A 274 12.34 18.32 -3.69
CA THR A 274 13.24 19.13 -2.86
C THR A 274 14.71 19.06 -3.31
N GLY A 275 14.99 18.37 -4.42
CA GLY A 275 16.28 18.40 -5.12
C GLY A 275 17.13 17.13 -5.01
N ASP A 276 16.59 16.02 -4.50
CA ASP A 276 17.31 14.74 -4.47
C ASP A 276 17.28 13.97 -5.80
N ILE A 277 18.15 12.96 -5.91
CA ILE A 277 18.12 11.90 -6.92
C ILE A 277 18.07 10.56 -6.17
N PRO A 278 16.87 10.03 -5.85
CA PRO A 278 16.69 8.99 -4.83
C PRO A 278 17.36 7.63 -5.14
N GLY A 279 17.60 7.30 -6.42
CA GLY A 279 18.33 6.09 -6.82
C GLY A 279 17.59 4.75 -6.67
N PHE A 280 16.42 4.72 -6.01
CA PHE A 280 15.57 3.52 -5.87
C PHE A 280 15.06 2.99 -7.21
N ASP A 281 14.86 3.88 -8.17
CA ASP A 281 14.46 3.61 -9.56
C ASP A 281 15.39 2.63 -10.26
N TYR A 282 16.68 2.64 -9.96
CA TYR A 282 17.64 1.66 -10.48
C TYR A 282 17.25 0.21 -10.12
N SER A 283 16.87 -0.02 -8.87
CA SER A 283 16.54 -1.36 -8.35
C SER A 283 15.26 -1.92 -8.99
N PHE A 284 14.25 -1.06 -9.19
CA PHE A 284 13.04 -1.44 -9.93
C PHE A 284 13.33 -1.77 -11.39
N LEU A 285 14.04 -0.89 -12.10
CA LEU A 285 14.30 -1.07 -13.53
C LEU A 285 15.13 -2.34 -13.82
N ALA A 286 15.96 -2.77 -12.87
CA ALA A 286 16.70 -4.03 -12.98
C ALA A 286 15.79 -5.28 -12.99
N ASN A 287 14.59 -5.20 -12.42
CA ASN A 287 13.59 -6.27 -12.41
C ASN A 287 12.15 -5.71 -12.54
N PRO A 288 11.71 -5.38 -13.76
CA PRO A 288 10.42 -4.70 -13.98
C PRO A 288 9.19 -5.60 -13.82
N ASP A 289 9.34 -6.92 -13.63
CA ASP A 289 8.26 -7.81 -13.19
C ASP A 289 8.07 -7.73 -11.65
N LEU A 290 7.96 -6.49 -11.18
CA LEU A 290 7.54 -6.12 -9.83
C LEU A 290 6.13 -5.55 -9.95
N GLN A 291 5.21 -6.04 -9.13
CA GLN A 291 3.85 -5.55 -9.11
C GLN A 291 3.82 -4.14 -8.51
N LEU A 292 3.45 -3.14 -9.31
CA LEU A 292 3.39 -1.74 -8.89
C LEU A 292 2.41 -1.54 -7.72
N ASN A 293 1.19 -2.08 -7.84
CA ASN A 293 0.12 -1.90 -6.87
C ASN A 293 0.13 -2.94 -5.74
N ALA A 294 1.31 -3.34 -5.30
CA ALA A 294 1.51 -4.20 -4.14
C ALA A 294 2.83 -3.85 -3.46
N TRP A 295 3.01 -4.33 -2.24
CA TRP A 295 4.24 -4.15 -1.47
C TRP A 295 4.87 -5.50 -1.09
N SER A 296 6.07 -5.46 -0.53
CA SER A 296 6.77 -6.64 -0.04
C SER A 296 6.10 -7.20 1.22
N GLU A 297 5.50 -8.39 1.12
CA GLU A 297 4.95 -9.11 2.29
C GLU A 297 6.02 -9.55 3.30
N ALA A 298 7.31 -9.48 2.94
CA ALA A 298 8.41 -9.78 3.83
C ALA A 298 8.76 -8.61 4.79
N GLY A 299 7.98 -7.52 4.75
CA GLY A 299 8.20 -6.31 5.53
C GLY A 299 9.37 -5.46 5.00
N ALA A 300 9.82 -4.51 5.83
CA ALA A 300 10.83 -3.53 5.48
C ALA A 300 12.25 -4.10 5.44
N ASN A 301 12.61 -4.66 4.28
CA ASN A 301 13.92 -5.24 4.02
C ASN A 301 14.39 -4.92 2.59
N SER A 302 15.47 -5.57 2.12
CA SER A 302 16.01 -5.36 0.77
C SER A 302 14.99 -5.57 -0.35
N ASP A 303 13.97 -6.39 -0.13
CA ASP A 303 12.91 -6.69 -1.08
C ASP A 303 11.93 -5.51 -1.24
N SER A 304 11.87 -4.57 -0.28
CA SER A 304 11.07 -3.34 -0.39
C SER A 304 11.70 -2.28 -1.29
N VAL A 305 13.05 -2.24 -1.39
CA VAL A 305 13.81 -1.23 -2.16
C VAL A 305 13.28 -1.02 -3.59
N PRO A 306 13.04 -2.06 -4.42
CA PRO A 306 12.50 -1.85 -5.76
C PRO A 306 11.06 -1.35 -5.78
N HIS A 307 10.26 -1.52 -4.72
CA HIS A 307 8.90 -0.97 -4.67
C HIS A 307 8.91 0.56 -4.52
N TYR A 308 9.84 1.13 -3.74
CA TYR A 308 10.07 2.59 -3.71
C TYR A 308 10.34 3.14 -5.11
N GLY A 309 11.20 2.45 -5.88
CA GLY A 309 11.52 2.84 -7.24
C GLY A 309 10.33 2.76 -8.21
N ALA A 310 9.49 1.73 -8.07
CA ALA A 310 8.29 1.57 -8.88
C ALA A 310 7.26 2.68 -8.61
N GLY A 311 6.91 2.89 -7.33
CA GLY A 311 5.96 3.92 -6.90
C GLY A 311 6.43 5.33 -7.29
N TYR A 312 7.71 5.64 -7.02
CA TYR A 312 8.33 6.90 -7.40
C TYR A 312 8.25 7.15 -8.92
N LEU A 313 8.70 6.20 -9.74
CA LEU A 313 8.70 6.39 -11.19
C LEU A 313 7.28 6.51 -11.75
N PHE A 314 6.30 5.79 -11.21
CA PHE A 314 4.91 5.92 -11.65
C PHE A 314 4.35 7.31 -11.33
N LEU A 315 4.54 7.80 -10.10
CA LEU A 315 4.06 9.13 -9.70
C LEU A 315 4.84 10.27 -10.37
N LEU A 316 6.13 10.08 -10.64
CA LEU A 316 6.93 11.01 -11.42
C LEU A 316 6.44 11.11 -12.87
N TYR A 317 6.05 9.97 -13.47
CA TYR A 317 5.43 9.94 -14.79
C TYR A 317 4.05 10.61 -14.78
N PHE A 318 3.24 10.35 -13.75
CA PHE A 318 1.96 11.03 -13.54
C PHE A 318 2.15 12.55 -13.47
N LEU A 319 3.12 13.03 -12.68
CA LEU A 319 3.47 14.45 -12.56
C LEU A 319 3.91 15.04 -13.90
N ASP A 320 4.76 14.35 -14.67
CA ASP A 320 5.21 14.82 -15.98
C ASP A 320 4.05 14.92 -16.99
N ARG A 321 3.12 13.97 -16.95
CA ARG A 321 1.99 13.87 -17.88
C ARG A 321 0.85 14.84 -17.57
N PHE A 322 0.57 15.09 -16.29
CA PHE A 322 -0.66 15.77 -15.86
C PHE A 322 -0.42 17.02 -15.00
N GLY A 323 0.81 17.25 -14.56
CA GLY A 323 1.20 18.42 -13.79
C GLY A 323 0.81 18.37 -12.31
N GLU A 324 1.24 19.39 -11.57
CA GLU A 324 1.17 19.39 -10.11
C GLU A 324 -0.27 19.33 -9.58
N ASP A 325 -1.23 20.04 -10.20
CA ASP A 325 -2.62 20.10 -9.72
C ASP A 325 -3.28 18.71 -9.67
N ALA A 326 -2.99 17.87 -10.67
CA ALA A 326 -3.45 16.49 -10.70
C ALA A 326 -2.75 15.66 -9.61
N THR A 327 -1.44 15.82 -9.44
CA THR A 327 -0.68 15.03 -8.44
C THR A 327 -1.11 15.39 -7.02
N ARG A 328 -1.44 16.65 -6.75
CA ARG A 328 -2.01 17.09 -5.47
C ARG A 328 -3.38 16.46 -5.22
N ALA A 329 -4.24 16.45 -6.24
CA ALA A 329 -5.55 15.84 -6.13
C ALA A 329 -5.47 14.32 -5.89
N LEU A 330 -4.43 13.67 -6.41
CA LEU A 330 -4.17 12.25 -6.17
C LEU A 330 -3.86 11.97 -4.70
N VAL A 331 -2.90 12.70 -4.10
CA VAL A 331 -2.52 12.48 -2.69
C VAL A 331 -3.60 12.92 -1.70
N ALA A 332 -4.48 13.86 -2.08
CA ALA A 332 -5.60 14.29 -1.25
C ALA A 332 -6.89 13.46 -1.48
N SER A 333 -6.83 12.44 -2.33
CA SER A 333 -7.97 11.58 -2.62
C SER A 333 -8.31 10.71 -1.40
N PRO A 334 -9.59 10.53 -1.04
CA PRO A 334 -10.01 9.53 -0.04
C PRO A 334 -10.24 8.12 -0.65
N LEU A 335 -10.03 7.98 -1.97
CA LEU A 335 -9.91 6.69 -2.63
C LEU A 335 -8.44 6.28 -2.66
N ASN A 336 -8.18 5.00 -2.86
CA ASN A 336 -6.83 4.43 -2.75
C ASN A 336 -6.32 3.88 -4.09
N GLY A 337 -4.99 3.84 -4.22
CA GLY A 337 -4.27 3.12 -5.25
C GLY A 337 -4.69 3.49 -6.67
N MET A 338 -5.02 2.49 -7.49
CA MET A 338 -5.43 2.75 -8.86
C MET A 338 -6.80 3.46 -8.96
N ALA A 339 -7.66 3.33 -7.93
CA ALA A 339 -8.97 3.96 -7.94
C ALA A 339 -8.87 5.49 -7.79
N SER A 340 -7.91 5.99 -7.00
CA SER A 340 -7.63 7.43 -6.89
C SER A 340 -7.06 7.99 -8.19
N VAL A 341 -6.17 7.25 -8.86
CA VAL A 341 -5.66 7.61 -10.18
C VAL A 341 -6.80 7.73 -11.20
N ASP A 342 -7.68 6.72 -11.28
CA ASP A 342 -8.85 6.75 -12.17
C ASP A 342 -9.76 7.94 -11.88
N GLU A 343 -10.06 8.20 -10.60
CA GLU A 343 -10.95 9.28 -10.21
C GLU A 343 -10.39 10.66 -10.54
N VAL A 344 -9.10 10.90 -10.27
CA VAL A 344 -8.45 12.18 -10.59
C VAL A 344 -8.43 12.41 -12.11
N LEU A 345 -8.04 11.40 -12.88
CA LEU A 345 -7.99 11.48 -14.34
C LEU A 345 -9.37 11.78 -14.94
N ARG A 346 -10.41 11.11 -14.42
CA ARG A 346 -11.80 11.31 -14.82
C ARG A 346 -12.35 12.67 -14.39
N ALA A 347 -12.12 13.09 -13.15
CA ALA A 347 -12.64 14.32 -12.58
C ALA A 347 -12.07 15.57 -13.27
N GLN A 348 -10.82 15.50 -13.72
CA GLN A 348 -10.15 16.58 -14.45
C GLN A 348 -10.29 16.47 -15.99
N ASP A 349 -11.08 15.51 -16.48
CA ASP A 349 -11.35 15.25 -17.91
C ASP A 349 -10.07 15.08 -18.76
N PHE A 350 -9.05 14.40 -18.24
CA PHE A 350 -7.85 14.08 -19.01
C PHE A 350 -8.19 13.10 -20.13
N ARG A 351 -7.82 13.49 -21.36
CA ARG A 351 -8.14 12.75 -22.58
C ARG A 351 -6.89 12.42 -23.38
N ASP A 352 -6.88 11.23 -23.97
CA ASP A 352 -5.84 10.83 -24.89
C ASP A 352 -5.89 11.70 -26.16
N PRO A 353 -4.79 12.37 -26.54
CA PRO A 353 -4.80 13.33 -27.64
C PRO A 353 -4.99 12.70 -29.03
N LEU A 354 -4.76 11.40 -29.18
CA LEU A 354 -4.89 10.69 -30.46
C LEU A 354 -6.30 10.15 -30.68
N THR A 355 -6.96 9.73 -29.61
CA THR A 355 -8.27 9.04 -29.66
C THR A 355 -9.42 9.88 -29.12
N GLY A 356 -9.14 10.88 -28.28
CA GLY A 356 -10.14 11.69 -27.56
C GLY A 356 -10.84 10.96 -26.40
N ALA A 357 -10.48 9.70 -26.13
CA ALA A 357 -11.01 8.93 -25.02
C ALA A 357 -10.50 9.47 -23.67
N GLY A 358 -11.29 9.31 -22.60
CA GLY A 358 -10.80 9.58 -21.25
C GLY A 358 -9.68 8.61 -20.89
N ILE A 359 -8.65 9.09 -20.20
CA ILE A 359 -7.50 8.28 -19.78
C ILE A 359 -7.85 7.60 -18.46
N THR A 360 -7.57 6.30 -18.35
CA THR A 360 -7.67 5.53 -17.10
C THR A 360 -6.30 5.26 -16.48
N ALA A 361 -6.28 4.75 -15.25
CA ALA A 361 -5.09 4.27 -14.57
C ALA A 361 -4.38 3.16 -15.39
N ASP A 362 -5.14 2.24 -16.01
CA ASP A 362 -4.59 1.21 -16.88
C ASP A 362 -3.96 1.76 -18.16
N ASP A 363 -4.56 2.81 -18.75
CA ASP A 363 -3.99 3.50 -19.90
C ASP A 363 -2.68 4.21 -19.53
N LEU A 364 -2.63 4.83 -18.35
CA LEU A 364 -1.43 5.45 -17.83
C LEU A 364 -0.34 4.42 -17.56
N PHE A 365 -0.67 3.32 -16.87
CA PHE A 365 0.25 2.20 -16.64
C PHE A 365 0.79 1.64 -17.97
N THR A 366 -0.07 1.48 -18.97
CA THR A 366 0.31 1.02 -20.32
C THR A 366 1.31 1.97 -20.99
N ASP A 367 1.16 3.28 -20.81
CA ASP A 367 2.12 4.27 -21.31
C ASP A 367 3.42 4.27 -20.49
N TRP A 368 3.32 4.07 -19.18
CA TRP A 368 4.45 4.01 -18.24
C TRP A 368 5.36 2.80 -18.52
N VAL A 369 4.79 1.65 -18.86
CA VAL A 369 5.50 0.45 -19.32
C VAL A 369 6.41 0.78 -20.50
N VAL A 370 5.90 1.45 -21.53
CA VAL A 370 6.72 1.84 -22.67
C VAL A 370 7.79 2.85 -22.24
N THR A 371 7.42 3.81 -21.40
CA THR A 371 8.31 4.88 -20.91
C THR A 371 9.53 4.31 -20.19
N ASN A 372 9.34 3.33 -19.30
CA ASN A 372 10.43 2.63 -18.60
C ASN A 372 11.44 1.99 -19.56
N ARG A 373 10.97 1.47 -20.70
CA ARG A 373 11.82 0.79 -21.67
C ARG A 373 12.53 1.73 -22.64
N VAL A 374 11.85 2.77 -23.13
CA VAL A 374 12.36 3.59 -24.25
C VAL A 374 12.82 4.98 -23.83
N ASN A 375 12.25 5.54 -22.77
CA ASN A 375 12.43 6.90 -22.26
C ASN A 375 12.84 7.94 -23.32
N SER A 376 11.97 8.20 -24.30
CA SER A 376 12.27 9.09 -25.41
C SER A 376 11.03 9.67 -26.07
N SER A 377 10.99 11.00 -26.18
CA SER A 377 9.97 11.74 -26.92
C SER A 377 10.00 11.52 -28.44
N LYS A 378 10.91 10.70 -28.95
CA LYS A 378 10.98 10.32 -30.37
C LYS A 378 10.09 9.12 -30.72
N TRP A 379 9.44 8.50 -29.73
CA TRP A 379 8.55 7.36 -29.91
C TRP A 379 7.08 7.79 -29.92
N GLY A 380 6.29 7.20 -30.81
CA GLY A 380 4.85 7.48 -30.92
C GLY A 380 4.57 8.97 -31.13
N ASP A 381 3.69 9.54 -30.30
CA ASP A 381 3.36 10.96 -30.27
C ASP A 381 4.22 11.77 -29.26
N GLY A 382 5.28 11.16 -28.73
CA GLY A 382 6.26 11.79 -27.85
C GLY A 382 5.99 11.68 -26.35
N ARG A 383 4.92 11.00 -25.95
CA ARG A 383 4.51 10.85 -24.54
C ARG A 383 5.36 9.90 -23.70
N PHE A 384 6.23 9.09 -24.31
CA PHE A 384 6.94 7.99 -23.64
C PHE A 384 8.30 8.42 -23.11
N VAL A 385 8.32 9.44 -22.25
CA VAL A 385 9.53 10.05 -21.69
C VAL A 385 9.27 10.57 -20.29
N TYR A 386 10.30 10.59 -19.45
CA TYR A 386 10.33 11.36 -18.21
C TYR A 386 10.92 12.76 -18.51
N GLY A 387 10.07 13.72 -18.91
CA GLY A 387 10.53 15.06 -19.30
C GLY A 387 11.18 15.85 -18.16
N ASN A 388 10.69 15.65 -16.95
CA ASN A 388 11.16 16.24 -15.71
C ASN A 388 12.38 15.54 -15.07
N TYR A 389 12.84 14.40 -15.58
CA TYR A 389 13.89 13.60 -14.93
C TYR A 389 15.06 13.21 -15.87
N PRO A 390 15.98 14.15 -16.16
CA PRO A 390 17.14 13.89 -17.02
C PRO A 390 18.11 12.83 -16.47
N ALA A 391 18.08 12.56 -15.17
CA ALA A 391 18.94 11.58 -14.50
C ALA A 391 18.40 10.14 -14.55
N PHE A 392 17.29 9.89 -15.26
CA PHE A 392 16.70 8.56 -15.42
C PHE A 392 17.75 7.49 -15.79
N PRO A 393 17.91 6.42 -14.98
CA PRO A 393 18.99 5.44 -15.14
C PRO A 393 18.64 4.37 -16.18
N SER A 394 18.51 4.78 -17.43
CA SER A 394 18.17 3.87 -18.56
C SER A 394 19.09 2.65 -18.70
N SER A 395 20.32 2.71 -18.18
CA SER A 395 21.27 1.59 -18.15
C SER A 395 20.92 0.48 -17.15
N ALA A 396 20.06 0.76 -16.17
CA ALA A 396 19.59 -0.24 -15.21
C ALA A 396 18.68 -1.28 -15.88
N MET A 397 17.95 -0.86 -16.90
CA MET A 397 17.00 -1.70 -17.63
C MET A 397 17.73 -2.83 -18.38
N PRO A 398 17.49 -4.10 -18.05
CA PRO A 398 18.14 -5.21 -18.74
C PRO A 398 17.84 -5.19 -20.23
N ALA A 399 18.82 -5.60 -21.03
CA ALA A 399 18.53 -5.96 -22.41
C ALA A 399 17.59 -7.19 -22.39
N PRO A 400 16.42 -7.13 -23.05
CA PRO A 400 15.50 -8.25 -23.07
C PRO A 400 16.18 -9.46 -23.69
N GLN A 401 15.93 -10.65 -23.13
CA GLN A 401 16.53 -11.87 -23.64
C GLN A 401 16.07 -12.10 -25.08
N ALA A 402 17.02 -12.13 -26.01
CA ALA A 402 16.73 -12.37 -27.42
C ALA A 402 16.31 -13.83 -27.63
N ALA A 403 15.11 -14.04 -28.17
CA ALA A 403 14.63 -15.34 -28.59
C ALA A 403 14.72 -15.44 -30.13
N ALA A 404 15.61 -16.31 -30.62
CA ALA A 404 15.76 -16.56 -32.05
C ALA A 404 14.54 -17.33 -32.58
N CYS A 405 13.96 -16.87 -33.69
CA CYS A 405 12.78 -17.50 -34.28
C CYS A 405 13.13 -18.80 -35.05
N PRO A 406 12.30 -19.86 -34.99
CA PRO A 406 11.08 -20.00 -34.18
C PRO A 406 11.36 -20.42 -32.73
N PHE A 407 10.46 -20.06 -31.82
CA PHE A 407 10.53 -20.48 -30.42
C PHE A 407 9.14 -20.65 -29.80
N THR A 408 9.07 -21.40 -28.71
CA THR A 408 7.93 -21.44 -27.79
C THR A 408 8.46 -21.29 -26.36
N THR A 409 7.84 -20.44 -25.57
CA THR A 409 8.15 -20.29 -24.14
C THR A 409 6.88 -20.05 -23.35
N ALA A 410 6.79 -20.67 -22.17
CA ALA A 410 5.77 -20.37 -21.17
C ALA A 410 6.42 -19.60 -20.02
N ALA A 411 5.72 -18.63 -19.47
CA ALA A 411 6.18 -17.77 -18.39
C ALA A 411 4.99 -17.23 -17.59
N SER A 412 5.30 -16.49 -16.54
CA SER A 412 4.32 -15.78 -15.73
C SER A 412 4.76 -14.34 -15.53
N VAL A 413 3.81 -13.42 -15.49
CA VAL A 413 4.04 -12.01 -15.20
C VAL A 413 3.13 -11.57 -14.07
N LYS A 414 3.61 -10.74 -13.15
CA LYS A 414 2.76 -10.19 -12.08
C LYS A 414 1.72 -9.22 -12.65
N GLN A 415 0.63 -9.04 -11.92
CA GLN A 415 -0.29 -7.94 -12.24
C GLN A 415 0.47 -6.63 -12.05
N TYR A 416 0.30 -5.68 -12.96
CA TYR A 416 1.02 -4.40 -12.98
C TYR A 416 2.57 -4.54 -12.88
N GLY A 417 3.11 -5.71 -13.24
CA GLY A 417 4.52 -5.96 -13.54
C GLY A 417 4.72 -6.12 -15.04
N THR A 418 5.96 -6.13 -15.53
CA THR A 418 6.23 -6.22 -16.97
C THR A 418 7.38 -7.13 -17.34
N ASP A 419 7.09 -8.08 -18.23
CA ASP A 419 8.09 -8.83 -18.99
C ASP A 419 8.42 -8.13 -20.30
N TYR A 420 9.72 -7.96 -20.58
CA TYR A 420 10.22 -7.50 -21.87
C TYR A 420 10.92 -8.64 -22.63
N VAL A 421 10.38 -9.00 -23.78
CA VAL A 421 10.89 -10.11 -24.60
C VAL A 421 11.36 -9.60 -25.96
N ALA A 422 12.62 -9.86 -26.31
CA ALA A 422 13.14 -9.52 -27.64
C ALA A 422 12.82 -10.66 -28.62
N VAL A 423 12.17 -10.31 -29.73
CA VAL A 423 11.87 -11.22 -30.83
C VAL A 423 12.75 -10.86 -32.01
N GLU A 424 13.67 -11.75 -32.35
CA GLU A 424 14.63 -11.57 -33.44
C GLU A 424 14.38 -12.59 -34.55
N CYS A 425 13.61 -12.18 -35.56
CA CYS A 425 13.33 -13.02 -36.73
C CYS A 425 14.07 -12.51 -37.97
N ASN A 426 14.78 -13.41 -38.66
CA ASN A 426 15.46 -13.13 -39.93
C ASN A 426 14.52 -13.12 -41.15
N ALA A 427 13.25 -13.48 -40.95
CA ALA A 427 12.20 -13.50 -41.95
C ALA A 427 10.87 -13.06 -41.30
N PRO A 428 9.85 -12.66 -42.07
CA PRO A 428 8.51 -12.43 -41.54
C PRO A 428 8.04 -13.64 -40.73
N ALA A 429 7.56 -13.41 -39.53
CA ALA A 429 7.09 -14.45 -38.61
C ALA A 429 5.72 -14.09 -38.04
N THR A 430 5.09 -15.07 -37.40
CA THR A 430 3.81 -14.91 -36.70
C THR A 430 4.01 -15.21 -35.22
N LEU A 431 3.73 -14.23 -34.38
CA LEU A 431 3.62 -14.39 -32.94
C LEU A 431 2.20 -14.89 -32.60
N HIS A 432 2.12 -15.96 -31.83
CA HIS A 432 0.93 -16.46 -31.16
C HIS A 432 1.13 -16.26 -29.66
N PHE A 433 0.18 -15.56 -29.05
CA PHE A 433 0.12 -15.32 -27.62
C PHE A 433 -1.10 -16.05 -27.08
N SER A 434 -0.95 -16.77 -25.96
CA SER A 434 -2.06 -17.36 -25.21
C SER A 434 -1.83 -17.26 -23.72
N ALA A 435 -2.88 -17.09 -22.93
CA ALA A 435 -2.79 -16.92 -21.49
C ALA A 435 -4.05 -17.42 -20.78
N SER A 436 -3.95 -17.58 -19.46
CA SER A 436 -5.11 -17.90 -18.62
C SER A 436 -6.16 -16.81 -18.71
N GLN A 437 -7.44 -17.19 -18.72
CA GLN A 437 -8.58 -16.25 -18.75
C GLN A 437 -9.07 -15.87 -17.36
N LEU A 438 -8.63 -16.58 -16.33
CA LEU A 438 -9.00 -16.38 -14.94
C LEU A 438 -7.74 -16.31 -14.07
N VAL A 439 -7.83 -15.58 -12.97
CA VAL A 439 -6.82 -15.49 -11.91
C VAL A 439 -7.51 -15.46 -10.56
N GLN A 440 -6.86 -16.00 -9.53
CA GLN A 440 -7.42 -16.05 -8.18
C GLN A 440 -7.19 -14.72 -7.46
N VAL A 441 -8.04 -14.38 -6.49
CA VAL A 441 -7.89 -13.22 -5.58
C VAL A 441 -6.92 -13.57 -4.44
N THR A 442 -7.10 -14.74 -3.85
CA THR A 442 -6.29 -15.27 -2.74
C THR A 442 -5.67 -16.62 -3.13
N PRO A 443 -4.58 -17.06 -2.48
CA PRO A 443 -3.96 -18.34 -2.78
C PRO A 443 -4.78 -19.57 -2.32
N ALA A 444 -5.83 -19.36 -1.51
CA ALA A 444 -6.69 -20.43 -1.00
C ALA A 444 -8.04 -20.48 -1.71
N GLN A 445 -8.44 -21.67 -2.14
CA GLN A 445 -9.82 -21.91 -2.58
C GLN A 445 -10.76 -22.01 -1.38
N PRO A 446 -12.08 -21.76 -1.55
CA PRO A 446 -13.10 -22.05 -0.54
C PRO A 446 -12.93 -23.45 0.06
N HIS A 447 -13.22 -23.60 1.35
CA HIS A 447 -13.05 -24.88 2.04
C HIS A 447 -14.03 -25.92 1.48
N SER A 448 -15.27 -25.49 1.25
CA SER A 448 -16.29 -26.26 0.56
C SER A 448 -16.94 -25.41 -0.55
N GLY A 449 -17.72 -26.04 -1.43
CA GLY A 449 -18.48 -25.30 -2.45
C GLY A 449 -17.62 -24.47 -3.42
N SER A 450 -18.09 -23.27 -3.72
CA SER A 450 -17.52 -22.28 -4.65
C SER A 450 -17.37 -20.88 -4.03
N TYR A 451 -17.95 -20.64 -2.85
CA TYR A 451 -17.92 -19.36 -2.16
C TYR A 451 -17.37 -19.50 -0.74
N SER A 452 -16.74 -18.43 -0.28
CA SER A 452 -16.34 -18.25 1.12
C SER A 452 -16.49 -16.77 1.48
N MET A 453 -16.40 -16.43 2.76
CA MET A 453 -16.47 -15.05 3.22
C MET A 453 -15.06 -14.53 3.48
N TRP A 454 -14.63 -13.46 2.79
CA TRP A 454 -13.27 -12.93 2.82
C TRP A 454 -13.22 -11.53 3.42
N SER A 455 -12.23 -11.26 4.27
CA SER A 455 -12.07 -10.01 5.03
C SER A 455 -11.53 -8.83 4.22
N ASN A 456 -11.18 -9.07 2.95
CA ASN A 456 -10.37 -8.19 2.11
C ASN A 456 -8.89 -8.14 2.51
N ARG A 457 -8.08 -7.47 1.67
CA ARG A 457 -6.65 -7.16 1.86
C ARG A 457 -6.51 -5.64 1.82
N SER A 458 -6.06 -5.01 2.90
CA SER A 458 -5.84 -3.56 2.95
C SER A 458 -5.01 -3.13 4.15
N ASP A 459 -4.32 -2.00 4.02
CA ASP A 459 -3.65 -1.29 5.10
C ASP A 459 -4.64 -0.36 5.83
N SER A 460 -4.44 -0.12 7.12
CA SER A 460 -5.18 0.80 8.01
C SER A 460 -6.71 0.65 7.95
N THR A 461 -7.23 -0.58 8.07
CA THR A 461 -8.68 -0.86 8.00
C THR A 461 -9.22 -1.64 9.19
N ASP A 462 -10.55 -1.62 9.36
CA ASP A 462 -11.30 -2.32 10.40
C ASP A 462 -12.56 -3.01 9.81
N THR A 463 -12.38 -4.16 9.18
CA THR A 463 -13.47 -4.85 8.47
C THR A 463 -14.24 -5.77 9.40
N THR A 464 -15.59 -5.75 9.32
CA THR A 464 -16.45 -6.57 10.19
C THR A 464 -17.48 -7.40 9.42
N LEU A 465 -17.75 -8.59 9.93
CA LEU A 465 -18.78 -9.52 9.49
C LEU A 465 -19.64 -9.88 10.71
N THR A 466 -20.87 -9.37 10.79
CA THR A 466 -21.70 -9.45 12.00
C THR A 466 -23.06 -10.11 11.74
N ARG A 467 -23.53 -10.98 12.65
CA ARG A 467 -24.88 -11.59 12.61
C ARG A 467 -25.47 -11.73 14.01
N ALA A 468 -26.79 -11.60 14.11
CA ALA A 468 -27.55 -11.86 15.33
C ALA A 468 -28.01 -13.33 15.40
N PHE A 469 -27.92 -13.93 16.59
CA PHE A 469 -28.43 -15.25 16.92
C PHE A 469 -29.31 -15.19 18.17
N ASP A 470 -30.42 -15.93 18.15
CA ASP A 470 -31.31 -16.08 19.32
C ASP A 470 -30.99 -17.39 20.05
N LEU A 471 -30.29 -17.28 21.18
CA LEU A 471 -29.92 -18.43 22.02
C LEU A 471 -30.91 -18.66 23.16
N ARG A 472 -32.08 -17.98 23.19
CA ARG A 472 -33.06 -18.09 24.29
C ARG A 472 -33.63 -19.50 24.47
N SER A 473 -33.69 -20.28 23.40
CA SER A 473 -34.28 -21.62 23.37
C SER A 473 -33.30 -22.73 23.80
N VAL A 474 -32.00 -22.44 23.87
CA VAL A 474 -30.95 -23.44 24.11
C VAL A 474 -30.27 -23.23 25.47
N LYS A 475 -29.69 -24.30 26.01
CA LYS A 475 -28.93 -24.28 27.28
C LYS A 475 -27.42 -24.36 27.09
N LYS A 476 -27.01 -24.68 25.87
CA LYS A 476 -25.64 -24.82 25.39
C LYS A 476 -25.66 -24.42 23.92
N ALA A 477 -24.57 -23.86 23.45
CA ALA A 477 -24.39 -23.54 22.05
C ALA A 477 -22.90 -23.58 21.74
N THR A 478 -22.55 -24.10 20.58
CA THR A 478 -21.18 -24.09 20.07
C THR A 478 -21.20 -23.44 18.69
N LEU A 479 -20.26 -22.53 18.45
CA LEU A 479 -19.96 -22.03 17.12
C LEU A 479 -18.84 -22.89 16.54
N ASP A 480 -19.12 -23.54 15.40
CA ASP A 480 -18.19 -24.33 14.62
C ASP A 480 -17.99 -23.65 13.25
N TYR A 481 -16.77 -23.57 12.75
CA TYR A 481 -16.48 -22.99 11.41
C TYR A 481 -15.09 -23.39 10.93
N TRP A 482 -14.85 -23.18 9.63
CA TRP A 482 -13.53 -23.26 9.05
C TRP A 482 -12.99 -21.85 8.80
N ALA A 483 -11.70 -21.67 9.10
CA ALA A 483 -10.99 -20.41 8.88
C ALA A 483 -9.64 -20.66 8.19
N TRP A 484 -9.29 -19.78 7.26
CA TRP A 484 -7.97 -19.71 6.62
C TRP A 484 -7.48 -18.27 6.73
N TRP A 485 -6.23 -18.05 7.10
CA TRP A 485 -5.70 -16.69 7.18
C TRP A 485 -4.21 -16.61 6.88
N GLN A 486 -3.82 -15.47 6.32
CA GLN A 486 -2.45 -14.99 6.20
C GLN A 486 -2.43 -13.52 6.58
N LEU A 487 -1.98 -13.26 7.79
CA LEU A 487 -1.94 -11.94 8.42
C LEU A 487 -0.49 -11.54 8.69
N GLU A 488 -0.21 -10.24 8.78
CA GLU A 488 1.09 -9.78 9.25
C GLU A 488 1.33 -10.21 10.71
N VAL A 489 2.45 -10.89 10.95
CA VAL A 489 2.80 -11.38 12.30
C VAL A 489 3.02 -10.20 13.23
N ASN A 490 2.45 -10.23 14.43
CA ASN A 490 2.51 -9.19 15.45
C ASN A 490 1.77 -7.87 15.15
N TYR A 491 1.29 -7.61 13.95
CA TYR A 491 0.69 -6.31 13.59
C TYR A 491 -0.79 -6.43 13.28
N ASP A 492 -1.13 -7.32 12.36
CA ASP A 492 -2.50 -7.58 11.92
C ASP A 492 -3.19 -8.63 12.79
N TYR A 493 -4.40 -8.34 13.25
CA TYR A 493 -5.18 -9.28 14.06
C TYR A 493 -6.62 -9.41 13.59
N ALA A 494 -7.11 -10.64 13.60
CA ALA A 494 -8.53 -10.91 13.45
C ALA A 494 -9.14 -11.51 14.72
N TYR A 495 -10.40 -11.22 14.99
CA TYR A 495 -11.08 -11.53 16.24
C TYR A 495 -12.43 -12.19 16.02
N VAL A 496 -12.81 -13.06 16.95
CA VAL A 496 -14.20 -13.49 17.12
C VAL A 496 -14.76 -12.79 18.35
N LEU A 497 -15.87 -12.09 18.17
CA LEU A 497 -16.42 -11.19 19.17
C LEU A 497 -17.90 -11.50 19.43
N ALA A 498 -18.31 -11.40 20.69
CA ALA A 498 -19.69 -11.51 21.15
C ALA A 498 -20.18 -10.19 21.75
N SER A 499 -21.42 -9.80 21.43
CA SER A 499 -22.10 -8.69 22.09
C SER A 499 -23.51 -9.09 22.52
N THR A 500 -23.93 -8.61 23.70
CA THR A 500 -25.25 -8.88 24.31
C THR A 500 -26.03 -7.60 24.57
N ASP A 501 -25.49 -6.45 24.14
CA ASP A 501 -26.01 -5.10 24.36
C ASP A 501 -26.20 -4.35 23.04
N GLY A 502 -26.52 -5.10 21.97
CA GLY A 502 -26.79 -4.55 20.65
C GLY A 502 -25.55 -3.98 19.94
N GLY A 503 -24.35 -4.42 20.31
CA GLY A 503 -23.08 -3.99 19.72
C GLY A 503 -22.43 -2.80 20.42
N SER A 504 -22.93 -2.40 21.59
CA SER A 504 -22.37 -1.30 22.38
C SER A 504 -21.04 -1.68 23.03
N SER A 505 -20.87 -2.95 23.39
CA SER A 505 -19.60 -3.52 23.85
C SER A 505 -19.41 -4.94 23.31
N TRP A 506 -18.14 -5.34 23.22
CA TRP A 506 -17.73 -6.62 22.65
C TRP A 506 -16.87 -7.42 23.62
N LYS A 507 -17.03 -8.74 23.60
CA LYS A 507 -16.22 -9.71 24.34
C LYS A 507 -15.47 -10.59 23.36
N PHE A 508 -14.15 -10.66 23.52
CA PHE A 508 -13.32 -11.58 22.75
C PHE A 508 -13.65 -13.03 23.11
N LEU A 509 -13.84 -13.85 22.09
CA LEU A 509 -14.05 -15.27 22.21
C LEU A 509 -12.76 -15.99 21.85
N GLN A 510 -12.20 -16.69 22.83
CA GLN A 510 -10.96 -17.44 22.64
C GLN A 510 -11.21 -18.69 21.80
N THR A 511 -10.32 -18.96 20.86
CA THR A 511 -10.26 -20.22 20.11
C THR A 511 -8.92 -20.92 20.38
N GLN A 512 -8.79 -22.14 19.91
CA GLN A 512 -7.51 -22.85 19.94
C GLN A 512 -6.42 -22.25 19.02
N SER A 513 -6.81 -21.36 18.12
CA SER A 513 -5.96 -20.75 17.09
C SER A 513 -5.58 -19.30 17.39
N THR A 514 -6.18 -18.69 18.42
CA THR A 514 -5.94 -17.30 18.82
C THR A 514 -4.81 -17.18 19.85
N THR A 515 -4.06 -16.07 19.80
CA THR A 515 -3.02 -15.70 20.78
C THR A 515 -3.39 -14.41 21.52
N THR A 516 -2.81 -14.21 22.70
CA THR A 516 -2.82 -12.94 23.46
C THR A 516 -1.48 -12.21 23.38
N ASP A 517 -0.56 -12.68 22.55
CA ASP A 517 0.73 -12.02 22.36
C ASP A 517 0.50 -10.64 21.74
N ASP A 518 1.12 -9.64 22.34
CA ASP A 518 0.99 -8.23 21.98
C ASP A 518 2.36 -7.51 22.06
N PRO A 519 3.36 -7.95 21.28
CA PRO A 519 4.70 -7.37 21.33
C PRO A 519 4.70 -5.91 20.86
N THR A 520 3.86 -5.58 19.87
CA THR A 520 3.79 -4.29 19.18
C THR A 520 2.78 -3.30 19.76
N GLY A 521 1.82 -3.76 20.56
CA GLY A 521 0.70 -2.93 21.02
C GLY A 521 -0.53 -2.98 20.12
N ASN A 522 -0.49 -3.72 19.01
CA ASN A 522 -1.59 -3.82 18.05
C ASN A 522 -2.65 -4.88 18.42
N ASN A 523 -2.42 -5.74 19.43
CA ASN A 523 -3.39 -6.75 19.81
C ASN A 523 -4.34 -6.25 20.92
N PHE A 524 -5.63 -6.12 20.62
CA PHE A 524 -6.66 -5.72 21.58
C PHE A 524 -7.15 -6.83 22.50
N GLY A 525 -6.83 -8.10 22.25
CA GLY A 525 -7.40 -9.22 23.02
C GLY A 525 -6.83 -10.60 22.66
N THR A 526 -7.72 -11.55 22.39
CA THR A 526 -7.34 -12.88 21.89
C THR A 526 -7.71 -12.98 20.42
N GLY A 527 -6.71 -12.99 19.55
CA GLY A 527 -6.88 -12.85 18.10
C GLY A 527 -6.03 -13.81 17.29
N TYR A 528 -6.45 -14.04 16.05
CA TYR A 528 -5.66 -14.70 15.02
C TYR A 528 -4.50 -13.80 14.59
N ASN A 529 -3.34 -14.40 14.33
CA ASN A 529 -2.17 -13.70 13.82
C ASN A 529 -1.31 -14.67 13.00
N GLY A 530 -0.49 -14.16 12.08
CA GLY A 530 0.38 -14.98 11.23
C GLY A 530 -0.36 -15.85 10.22
N ASP A 531 0.09 -17.09 10.02
CA ASP A 531 -0.46 -18.01 9.00
C ASP A 531 -1.23 -19.18 9.63
N SER A 532 -2.42 -19.48 9.09
CA SER A 532 -3.28 -20.57 9.57
C SER A 532 -2.69 -21.96 9.29
N GLY A 533 -2.91 -22.91 10.20
CA GLY A 533 -2.46 -24.30 10.03
C GLY A 533 -0.94 -24.52 10.09
N ALA A 534 -0.16 -23.44 10.21
CA ALA A 534 1.29 -23.44 10.22
C ALA A 534 1.85 -23.88 11.60
N GLY A 535 1.02 -23.84 12.66
CA GLY A 535 1.42 -24.08 14.04
C GLY A 535 2.35 -22.97 14.58
N PRO A 536 2.59 -22.90 15.90
CA PRO A 536 3.39 -21.84 16.53
C PRO A 536 4.90 -21.85 16.16
N SER A 537 5.30 -22.70 15.21
CA SER A 537 6.69 -22.88 14.78
C SER A 537 6.87 -22.94 13.26
N ALA A 538 5.86 -22.57 12.46
CA ALA A 538 6.05 -22.51 11.02
C ALA A 538 7.14 -21.50 10.66
N ALA A 539 8.10 -21.97 9.88
CA ALA A 539 9.05 -21.11 9.21
C ALA A 539 8.35 -20.31 8.11
N ALA A 540 8.98 -19.20 7.69
CA ALA A 540 8.66 -18.45 6.48
C ALA A 540 8.31 -19.39 5.31
N GLY A 541 7.15 -19.19 4.68
CA GLY A 541 6.74 -19.95 3.49
C GLY A 541 6.03 -21.28 3.74
N ALA A 542 5.59 -21.57 4.97
CA ALA A 542 4.59 -22.61 5.19
C ALA A 542 3.26 -22.18 4.54
N THR A 543 2.72 -23.01 3.64
CA THR A 543 1.43 -22.74 3.00
C THR A 543 0.32 -22.76 4.05
N ALA A 544 -0.35 -21.62 4.26
CA ALA A 544 -1.49 -21.53 5.15
C ALA A 544 -2.58 -22.56 4.75
N ALA A 545 -3.23 -23.17 5.73
CA ALA A 545 -4.24 -24.20 5.51
C ALA A 545 -5.51 -23.89 6.29
N TRP A 546 -6.66 -24.35 5.77
CA TRP A 546 -7.94 -24.26 6.48
C TRP A 546 -7.87 -24.99 7.82
N VAL A 547 -8.28 -24.30 8.88
CA VAL A 547 -8.34 -24.81 10.26
C VAL A 547 -9.80 -24.80 10.71
N HIS A 548 -10.23 -25.91 11.30
CA HIS A 548 -11.55 -26.01 11.92
C HIS A 548 -11.49 -25.47 13.35
N ASP A 549 -12.21 -24.39 13.64
CA ASP A 549 -12.26 -23.77 14.96
C ASP A 549 -13.63 -23.97 15.63
N GLN A 550 -13.59 -24.02 16.97
CA GLN A 550 -14.75 -24.15 17.83
C GLN A 550 -14.72 -23.09 18.93
N VAL A 551 -15.87 -22.49 19.21
CA VAL A 551 -16.06 -21.50 20.27
C VAL A 551 -17.27 -21.87 21.12
N ASP A 552 -17.08 -21.92 22.44
CA ASP A 552 -18.16 -22.14 23.40
C ASP A 552 -19.03 -20.88 23.53
N LEU A 553 -20.28 -20.97 23.07
CA LEU A 553 -21.29 -19.93 23.22
C LEU A 553 -22.24 -20.19 24.40
N THR A 554 -22.03 -21.26 25.18
CA THR A 554 -22.84 -21.59 26.36
C THR A 554 -22.98 -20.43 27.36
N PRO A 555 -21.95 -19.58 27.60
CA PRO A 555 -22.12 -18.40 28.46
C PRO A 555 -23.20 -17.41 28.01
N TYR A 556 -23.59 -17.46 26.74
CA TYR A 556 -24.62 -16.61 26.13
C TYR A 556 -25.96 -17.35 25.91
N ALA A 557 -26.10 -18.58 26.39
CA ALA A 557 -27.36 -19.32 26.31
C ALA A 557 -28.47 -18.62 27.12
N GLY A 558 -29.70 -18.63 26.60
CA GLY A 558 -30.85 -17.98 27.25
C GLY A 558 -31.07 -16.51 26.88
N GLN A 559 -30.30 -15.94 25.95
CA GLN A 559 -30.40 -14.55 25.50
C GLN A 559 -30.10 -14.38 24.00
N GLU A 560 -30.25 -13.17 23.48
CA GLU A 560 -29.82 -12.82 22.12
C GLU A 560 -28.31 -12.49 22.12
N LEU A 561 -27.64 -12.81 21.01
CA LEU A 561 -26.21 -12.65 20.82
C LEU A 561 -25.93 -12.02 19.45
N LEU A 562 -25.15 -10.95 19.41
CA LEU A 562 -24.44 -10.57 18.19
C LEU A 562 -23.09 -11.29 18.15
N LEU A 563 -22.83 -12.02 17.08
CA LEU A 563 -21.55 -12.62 16.77
C LEU A 563 -20.89 -11.80 15.67
N ARG A 564 -19.59 -11.52 15.82
CA ARG A 564 -18.81 -10.77 14.85
C ARG A 564 -17.45 -11.42 14.61
N PHE A 565 -17.05 -11.47 13.35
CA PHE A 565 -15.65 -11.58 12.94
C PHE A 565 -15.15 -10.19 12.55
N GLU A 566 -13.99 -9.79 13.05
CA GLU A 566 -13.43 -8.45 12.86
C GLU A 566 -11.95 -8.58 12.49
N TYR A 567 -11.49 -7.90 11.45
CA TYR A 567 -10.10 -7.88 11.01
C TYR A 567 -9.58 -6.44 11.03
N ILE A 568 -8.53 -6.21 11.83
CA ILE A 568 -7.92 -4.90 12.03
C ILE A 568 -6.48 -4.96 11.51
N THR A 569 -6.15 -4.01 10.64
CA THR A 569 -4.80 -3.85 10.07
C THR A 569 -4.13 -2.56 10.52
N ASP A 570 -2.80 -2.59 10.60
CA ASP A 570 -2.00 -1.41 10.87
C ASP A 570 -1.58 -0.70 9.57
N GLY A 571 -0.58 0.20 9.62
CA GLY A 571 -0.25 1.13 8.54
C GLY A 571 0.26 0.51 7.24
N ALA A 572 0.87 -0.66 7.35
CA ALA A 572 1.45 -1.53 6.34
C ALA A 572 2.06 -2.71 7.12
N VAL A 573 2.33 -3.90 6.58
CA VAL A 573 2.10 -4.40 5.22
C VAL A 573 0.92 -5.37 5.23
N ASN A 574 -0.04 -5.16 4.34
CA ASN A 574 -1.14 -6.13 4.22
C ASN A 574 -0.70 -7.47 3.61
N ARG A 575 -1.37 -8.53 4.08
CA ARG A 575 -1.32 -9.90 3.52
C ARG A 575 -2.71 -10.32 3.05
N PRO A 576 -2.92 -11.51 2.44
CA PRO A 576 -4.22 -11.89 1.88
C PRO A 576 -5.43 -11.86 2.82
N GLY A 577 -5.24 -11.73 4.14
CA GLY A 577 -6.32 -11.53 5.10
C GLY A 577 -6.89 -12.84 5.63
N LEU A 578 -8.19 -12.84 5.98
CA LEU A 578 -8.93 -13.94 6.59
C LEU A 578 -10.07 -14.39 5.67
N MET A 579 -10.25 -15.71 5.54
CA MET A 579 -11.39 -16.35 4.90
C MET A 579 -12.11 -17.25 5.91
N LEU A 580 -13.44 -17.26 5.84
CA LEU A 580 -14.33 -18.06 6.68
C LEU A 580 -15.28 -18.88 5.80
N ASP A 581 -15.58 -20.09 6.25
CA ASP A 581 -16.46 -21.00 5.54
C ASP A 581 -17.15 -22.00 6.49
N ASP A 582 -18.22 -22.64 6.02
CA ASP A 582 -18.95 -23.71 6.72
C ASP A 582 -19.30 -23.37 8.19
N ILE A 583 -19.89 -22.19 8.43
CA ILE A 583 -20.27 -21.73 9.78
C ILE A 583 -21.50 -22.49 10.28
N ARG A 584 -21.46 -23.00 11.50
CA ARG A 584 -22.53 -23.81 12.10
C ARG A 584 -22.75 -23.50 13.58
N ILE A 585 -24.03 -23.53 13.98
CA ILE A 585 -24.46 -23.63 15.40
C ILE A 585 -25.47 -24.76 15.48
N ALA A 586 -25.00 -25.95 15.83
CA ALA A 586 -25.81 -27.17 15.75
C ALA A 586 -27.04 -27.14 16.66
N GLU A 587 -26.94 -26.53 17.84
CA GLU A 587 -28.06 -26.41 18.79
C GLU A 587 -29.20 -25.51 18.29
N LEU A 588 -28.95 -24.68 17.27
CA LEU A 588 -29.96 -23.87 16.59
C LEU A 588 -30.42 -24.46 15.24
N ASP A 589 -29.88 -25.60 14.82
CA ASP A 589 -30.03 -26.13 13.45
C ASP A 589 -29.63 -25.11 12.37
N TYR A 590 -28.58 -24.33 12.66
CA TYR A 590 -28.06 -23.29 11.76
C TYR A 590 -26.77 -23.75 11.08
N SER A 591 -26.69 -23.53 9.76
CA SER A 591 -25.49 -23.74 8.93
C SER A 591 -25.45 -22.75 7.76
N GLU A 592 -24.28 -22.22 7.45
CA GLU A 592 -24.03 -21.31 6.31
C GLU A 592 -22.70 -21.67 5.65
N ASP A 593 -22.76 -22.07 4.37
CA ASP A 593 -21.62 -22.38 3.47
C ASP A 593 -21.42 -21.29 2.41
N PHE A 594 -22.21 -20.21 2.50
CA PHE A 594 -22.22 -19.07 1.61
C PHE A 594 -22.59 -19.39 0.15
N GLU A 595 -23.11 -20.58 -0.18
CA GLU A 595 -23.45 -20.92 -1.57
C GLU A 595 -24.71 -20.21 -2.09
N ALA A 596 -25.67 -19.94 -1.20
CA ALA A 596 -26.93 -19.27 -1.52
C ALA A 596 -26.91 -17.76 -1.28
N GLY A 597 -25.88 -17.23 -0.62
CA GLY A 597 -25.80 -15.81 -0.23
C GLY A 597 -24.92 -15.62 1.00
N ALA A 598 -25.19 -14.58 1.77
CA ALA A 598 -24.55 -14.31 3.05
C ALA A 598 -25.59 -14.31 4.18
N GLU A 599 -26.55 -15.22 4.13
CA GLU A 599 -27.81 -15.31 4.91
C GLU A 599 -27.83 -14.43 6.18
N GLY A 600 -28.30 -13.19 6.09
CA GLY A 600 -28.46 -12.25 7.21
C GLY A 600 -27.18 -11.85 7.98
N TRP A 601 -26.00 -12.10 7.42
CA TRP A 601 -24.76 -11.46 7.81
C TRP A 601 -24.69 -10.03 7.26
N THR A 602 -24.22 -9.11 8.10
CA THR A 602 -23.92 -7.73 7.71
C THR A 602 -22.42 -7.63 7.42
N LEU A 603 -22.09 -7.29 6.18
CA LEU A 603 -20.72 -7.16 5.69
C LEU A 603 -20.31 -5.68 5.71
N ASN A 604 -19.19 -5.37 6.36
CA ASN A 604 -18.54 -4.06 6.30
C ASN A 604 -17.08 -4.29 5.91
N GLY A 605 -16.73 -4.03 4.65
CA GLY A 605 -15.43 -4.37 4.06
C GLY A 605 -15.28 -5.85 3.64
N TRP A 606 -16.05 -6.76 4.25
CA TRP A 606 -16.05 -8.19 3.90
C TRP A 606 -16.76 -8.47 2.57
N VAL A 607 -16.37 -9.58 1.93
CA VAL A 607 -16.83 -9.95 0.59
C VAL A 607 -17.16 -11.44 0.54
N ARG A 608 -18.35 -11.77 0.06
CA ARG A 608 -18.67 -13.13 -0.39
C ARG A 608 -17.87 -13.43 -1.65
N LEU A 609 -16.78 -14.16 -1.51
CA LEU A 609 -15.76 -14.35 -2.53
C LEU A 609 -15.98 -15.68 -3.27
N LYS A 610 -16.18 -15.58 -4.59
CA LYS A 610 -15.79 -16.65 -5.50
C LYS A 610 -14.38 -16.33 -5.98
N ASN A 611 -13.42 -17.22 -5.71
CA ASN A 611 -11.99 -16.92 -5.87
C ASN A 611 -11.51 -16.94 -7.35
N GLU A 612 -12.18 -16.16 -8.21
CA GLU A 612 -11.96 -16.08 -9.65
C GLU A 612 -12.23 -14.64 -10.16
N LEU A 613 -11.22 -14.01 -10.75
CA LEU A 613 -11.30 -12.74 -11.47
C LEU A 613 -10.98 -12.95 -12.96
N PRO A 614 -11.50 -12.10 -13.87
CA PRO A 614 -11.14 -12.15 -15.27
C PRO A 614 -9.68 -11.71 -15.42
N GLN A 615 -8.84 -12.55 -16.02
CA GLN A 615 -7.45 -12.18 -16.27
C GLN A 615 -7.36 -11.18 -17.43
N ARG A 616 -6.98 -9.95 -17.10
CA ARG A 616 -6.72 -8.87 -18.07
C ARG A 616 -5.23 -8.84 -18.42
N LEU A 617 -4.90 -8.62 -19.69
CA LEU A 617 -3.52 -8.67 -20.17
C LEU A 617 -3.20 -7.49 -21.09
N LEU A 618 -2.00 -6.97 -20.91
CA LEU A 618 -1.37 -6.03 -21.81
C LEU A 618 -0.39 -6.78 -22.71
N LEU A 619 -0.50 -6.57 -24.03
CA LEU A 619 0.50 -6.98 -25.01
C LEU A 619 0.82 -5.80 -25.92
N GLN A 620 2.06 -5.34 -25.91
CA GLN A 620 2.54 -4.27 -26.77
C GLN A 620 3.73 -4.73 -27.61
N VAL A 621 3.76 -4.31 -28.88
CA VAL A 621 4.90 -4.49 -29.77
C VAL A 621 5.60 -3.14 -29.95
N LEU A 622 6.84 -3.07 -29.50
CA LEU A 622 7.72 -1.91 -29.63
C LEU A 622 8.67 -2.17 -30.80
N ASP A 623 8.48 -1.43 -31.90
CA ASP A 623 9.34 -1.49 -33.08
C ASP A 623 10.39 -0.38 -33.01
N GLY A 624 11.62 -0.74 -32.67
CA GLY A 624 12.73 0.19 -32.56
C GLY A 624 13.18 0.81 -33.89
N SER A 625 12.87 0.18 -35.02
CA SER A 625 13.24 0.68 -36.35
C SER A 625 12.37 1.86 -36.78
N THR A 626 11.07 1.79 -36.46
CA THR A 626 10.09 2.84 -36.75
C THR A 626 9.82 3.74 -35.54
N ARG A 627 10.29 3.35 -34.34
CA ARG A 627 9.99 3.97 -33.03
C ARG A 627 8.49 4.07 -32.78
N THR A 628 7.78 3.00 -33.12
CA THR A 628 6.34 2.90 -32.94
C THR A 628 5.97 1.89 -31.88
N VAL A 629 4.83 2.12 -31.25
CA VAL A 629 4.23 1.22 -30.27
C VAL A 629 2.90 0.77 -30.82
N LYS A 630 2.67 -0.55 -30.85
CA LYS A 630 1.39 -1.13 -31.23
C LYS A 630 0.83 -1.92 -30.06
N ARG A 631 -0.29 -1.44 -29.49
CA ARG A 631 -1.09 -2.20 -28.52
C ARG A 631 -1.84 -3.31 -29.26
N ILE A 632 -1.79 -4.53 -28.74
CA ILE A 632 -2.43 -5.72 -29.32
C ILE A 632 -3.61 -6.10 -28.44
N ALA A 633 -4.81 -6.16 -29.02
CA ALA A 633 -5.98 -6.67 -28.32
C ALA A 633 -5.82 -8.18 -28.05
N VAL A 634 -5.90 -8.58 -26.79
CA VAL A 634 -5.91 -9.98 -26.36
C VAL A 634 -7.36 -10.37 -26.10
N ASN A 635 -7.95 -11.15 -27.00
CA ASN A 635 -9.36 -11.55 -26.92
C ASN A 635 -9.44 -13.01 -26.48
N GLY A 636 -10.19 -13.29 -25.42
CA GLY A 636 -10.30 -14.65 -24.86
C GLY A 636 -8.94 -15.22 -24.46
N GLY A 637 -8.04 -14.38 -23.94
CA GLY A 637 -6.69 -14.78 -23.54
C GLY A 637 -5.75 -15.10 -24.70
N ALA A 638 -6.08 -14.76 -25.95
CA ALA A 638 -5.22 -15.05 -27.10
C ALA A 638 -5.06 -13.86 -28.06
N ALA A 639 -3.91 -13.81 -28.74
CA ALA A 639 -3.65 -12.89 -29.83
C ALA A 639 -2.72 -13.50 -30.88
N THR A 640 -2.88 -13.10 -32.14
CA THR A 640 -1.98 -13.46 -33.24
C THR A 640 -1.51 -12.20 -33.94
N VAL A 641 -0.20 -12.02 -34.06
CA VAL A 641 0.41 -10.78 -34.55
C VAL A 641 1.50 -11.11 -35.56
N PRO A 642 1.47 -10.52 -36.78
CA PRO A 642 2.61 -10.59 -37.68
C PRO A 642 3.76 -9.75 -37.10
N VAL A 643 4.96 -10.32 -37.06
CA VAL A 643 6.17 -9.64 -36.59
C VAL A 643 7.25 -9.70 -37.65
N SER A 644 7.92 -8.58 -37.90
CA SER A 644 9.02 -8.47 -38.87
C SER A 644 10.17 -7.68 -38.28
N GLY A 645 11.36 -8.31 -38.19
CA GLY A 645 12.55 -7.68 -37.65
C GLY A 645 12.66 -7.75 -36.11
N PRO A 646 13.66 -7.08 -35.53
CA PRO A 646 13.86 -7.03 -34.09
C PRO A 646 12.78 -6.15 -33.45
N VAL A 647 11.88 -6.76 -32.70
CA VAL A 647 10.88 -6.07 -31.89
C VAL A 647 11.01 -6.45 -30.43
N THR A 648 10.61 -5.56 -29.53
CA THR A 648 10.44 -5.88 -28.11
C THR A 648 8.95 -6.04 -27.82
N LEU A 649 8.56 -7.16 -27.23
CA LEU A 649 7.25 -7.33 -26.63
C LEU A 649 7.30 -6.79 -25.20
N ALA A 650 6.29 -6.03 -24.80
CA ALA A 650 6.01 -5.74 -23.39
C ALA A 650 4.71 -6.43 -23.00
N ILE A 651 4.76 -7.23 -21.94
CA ILE A 651 3.67 -8.09 -21.49
C ILE A 651 3.41 -7.81 -20.01
N SER A 652 2.17 -7.56 -19.62
CA SER A 652 1.78 -7.29 -18.23
C SER A 652 0.45 -7.96 -17.88
N GLY A 653 0.28 -8.39 -16.63
CA GLY A 653 -1.04 -8.60 -16.03
C GLY A 653 -1.68 -7.26 -15.68
N LEU A 654 -3.01 -7.12 -15.81
CA LEU A 654 -3.76 -5.89 -15.50
C LEU A 654 -4.99 -6.15 -14.61
N THR A 655 -5.02 -7.27 -13.91
CA THR A 655 -6.16 -7.62 -13.06
C THR A 655 -5.95 -7.01 -11.68
N PRO A 656 -6.79 -6.07 -11.22
CA PRO A 656 -6.68 -5.52 -9.87
C PRO A 656 -7.12 -6.53 -8.80
N PHE A 657 -6.92 -6.19 -7.53
CA PHE A 657 -7.33 -6.97 -6.36
C PHE A 657 -6.70 -8.37 -6.24
N THR A 658 -5.58 -8.63 -6.92
CA THR A 658 -4.83 -9.87 -6.79
C THR A 658 -3.32 -9.64 -6.90
N THR A 659 -2.57 -10.44 -6.16
CA THR A 659 -1.12 -10.56 -6.28
C THR A 659 -0.70 -11.84 -7.00
N GLU A 660 -1.67 -12.64 -7.47
CA GLU A 660 -1.39 -13.87 -8.19
C GLU A 660 -0.93 -13.57 -9.63
N PRO A 661 0.16 -14.19 -10.09
CA PRO A 661 0.74 -13.87 -11.39
C PRO A 661 -0.10 -14.46 -12.54
N ALA A 662 -0.16 -13.72 -13.64
CA ALA A 662 -0.78 -14.14 -14.88
C ALA A 662 0.12 -15.13 -15.63
N GLN A 663 -0.42 -16.30 -16.00
CA GLN A 663 0.30 -17.30 -16.79
C GLN A 663 0.10 -17.08 -18.30
N TYR A 664 1.18 -17.10 -19.08
CA TYR A 664 1.13 -16.93 -20.54
C TYR A 664 2.12 -17.84 -21.30
N GLU A 665 1.85 -18.06 -22.58
CA GLU A 665 2.71 -18.73 -23.55
C GLU A 665 2.90 -17.82 -24.78
N LEU A 666 4.15 -17.73 -25.22
CA LEU A 666 4.54 -17.13 -26.50
C LEU A 666 5.01 -18.23 -27.44
N ARG A 667 4.47 -18.23 -28.65
CA ARG A 667 4.92 -19.10 -29.73
C ARG A 667 5.16 -18.29 -30.99
N VAL A 668 6.37 -18.29 -31.52
CA VAL A 668 6.72 -17.63 -32.78
C VAL A 668 6.97 -18.67 -33.86
N THR A 669 6.24 -18.57 -34.97
CA THR A 669 6.36 -19.45 -36.14
C THR A 669 6.88 -18.69 -37.35
N VAL A 670 7.77 -19.30 -38.11
CA VAL A 670 8.24 -18.82 -39.43
C VAL A 670 7.59 -19.65 -40.56
N PRO A 671 7.39 -19.08 -41.76
CA PRO A 671 6.80 -19.76 -42.92
C PRO A 671 7.48 -21.05 -43.34
#